data_AF-A0A7K3Y7M0-F1
#
_entry.id   AF-A0A7K3Y7M0-F1
#
_cell.length_a   1.000
_cell.length_b   1.000
_cell.length_c   1.000
_cell.angle_alpha   90.00
_cell.angle_beta   90.00
_cell.angle_gamma   90.00
#
_symmetry.space_group_name_H-M   'P 1'
#
loop_
_entity.id
_entity.type
_entity.pdbx_description
1 polymer ?
#
loop_
_entity_poly.entity_id
_entity_poly.type
_entity_poly.pdbx_seq_one_letter_code
_entity_poly.pdbx_strand_id
1 'polypeptide(L)'
;MHPPGLTPSPLDLSHIRASEPRSASMLMQEVLPEVYDLRSQGRVTPVKNQDRAGSCWAFSTIASLESSLLPGETRDFSENHMKNLCSRNYPEGFDRDAGDGGNHCMATAYLARWTGPVNEEDDPYDDGSGVSPTDLAPEMHVQDVLFLPDLTGPDEVVALKRAIMEHGAVYTCMFMAKSYPYYNSETASYYYNGTQSLNHAVTIVGWNDTYDRNLFTTPPPGDGAWIIKNSWGTEFGGRGYFHISYFDSIMGSYNTVFLAEDVDNYDASYQHDPLGWVTSLGTRSETGLFAAVFTADSDEEIRAVSLYVAQCDSPYELDIYLDPAIDPINTSGPVASQAGMVTDAGYRTIPLENPVNLSAGQKFSIVMRLTTPGYDYPIPVEYPVSGYSSKATAGPGEGYVYRNGEWVDLIDFIKGYEDVSPCLKAFTVVHKDPPSITGIVPDRGYQNQTVQVTNLSGAGFCDGATVRLTWAGQPDITATGVSVVSPSQITCTFNLTGCAAGPRDVFVENPDGQTAVLQQGFTIDARVPVVLTANKDVVVRGNGFVVVITGEAEKDYRIFVENASGVAPESYPVVTPGQAGIRNYSPTDVIVTTDATGTCYVQFETNQSTTDTWFTIRAEDPADTGAFDEIRVQVVQGDVTIVAAGSGVYPIGEEILLSGTNTGSVVTYLFATGPGLAANGSRLDDLAVASITRDAGTFTRVDVESDDTWAYRWDTGVCGLLSGCGNYTIYAVMQPNAKCDPADTVYGTTTVTLRDELAAKFTVNVTEGNTPLTVQFTDESTGNVTSWLWDFGDGKTSTVQSPIHTYESAGRYIVSLNASNAYGYNLSSPATITVLDPPAAVFTADPTGGNAPLTVQFTDRSTGNVTAWLWDFGDGNTSTVQNPAHTYESAGRYTVSLNASNAYGHSTSTSTTITVLDPPAAGFTVDPTEGNTPLTVQFTDRSAGNVTAWLWDFGDGNTSTVQNPAHTYESAGRYNVSLNASNAYGYNLSSPATITVLDPLATNFTANVTAGVAPLAVQFTDNSAGSPTAWNWSFGDGNTSGDCSPD
;
A
#
# COMPACT_ATOMS: atom_id res chain seq x y z
N MET A 1 -18.25 -24.55 31.85
CA MET A 1 -19.39 -24.41 30.92
C MET A 1 -19.15 -23.09 30.20
N HIS A 2 -18.80 -23.10 28.92
CA HIS A 2 -18.58 -21.86 28.16
C HIS A 2 -19.88 -21.07 28.07
N PRO A 3 -19.94 -19.83 28.58
CA PRO A 3 -21.16 -19.02 28.49
C PRO A 3 -21.33 -18.46 27.07
N PRO A 4 -22.58 -18.40 26.57
CA PRO A 4 -22.88 -17.63 25.37
C PRO A 4 -22.65 -16.13 25.68
N GLY A 5 -22.04 -15.41 24.74
CA GLY A 5 -21.48 -14.06 24.95
C GLY A 5 -21.99 -12.97 24.01
N LEU A 6 -22.99 -13.28 23.19
CA LEU A 6 -23.62 -12.26 22.35
C LEU A 6 -24.56 -11.43 23.20
N THR A 7 -24.52 -10.11 23.00
CA THR A 7 -25.58 -9.23 23.46
C THR A 7 -26.00 -8.32 22.32
N PRO A 8 -27.26 -8.37 21.88
CA PRO A 8 -27.74 -7.61 20.74
C PRO A 8 -27.39 -6.12 20.82
N SER A 9 -27.07 -5.54 19.66
CA SER A 9 -26.93 -4.08 19.53
C SER A 9 -28.30 -3.41 19.71
N PRO A 10 -28.39 -2.18 20.25
CA PRO A 10 -29.62 -1.39 20.21
C PRO A 10 -30.01 -0.97 18.78
N LEU A 11 -29.08 -1.06 17.82
CA LEU A 11 -29.30 -0.72 16.41
C LEU A 11 -30.07 -1.83 15.68
N ASP A 12 -31.17 -1.46 15.01
CA ASP A 12 -31.96 -2.38 14.18
C ASP A 12 -31.52 -2.30 12.71
N LEU A 13 -30.81 -3.34 12.28
CA LEU A 13 -30.30 -3.52 10.91
C LEU A 13 -31.05 -4.59 10.11
N SER A 14 -32.18 -5.09 10.63
CA SER A 14 -32.95 -6.16 9.97
C SER A 14 -33.59 -5.74 8.63
N HIS A 15 -33.52 -4.45 8.31
CA HIS A 15 -33.99 -3.86 7.05
C HIS A 15 -32.96 -3.92 5.92
N ILE A 16 -31.69 -4.23 6.19
CA ILE A 16 -30.66 -4.39 5.16
C ILE A 16 -31.11 -5.48 4.17
N ARG A 17 -30.98 -5.20 2.88
CA ARG A 17 -31.27 -6.11 1.76
C ARG A 17 -30.03 -6.23 0.88
N ALA A 18 -29.94 -7.33 0.15
CA ALA A 18 -28.84 -7.52 -0.78
C ALA A 18 -28.90 -6.47 -1.91
N SER A 19 -27.73 -6.11 -2.45
CA SER A 19 -27.61 -5.22 -3.60
C SER A 19 -28.48 -5.71 -4.77
N GLU A 20 -29.30 -4.84 -5.38
CA GLU A 20 -30.20 -5.18 -6.50
C GLU A 20 -29.42 -5.70 -7.73
N PRO A 21 -28.27 -5.13 -8.13
CA PRO A 21 -27.38 -5.74 -9.12
C PRO A 21 -26.92 -7.15 -8.75
N ARG A 22 -26.63 -7.41 -7.46
CA ARG A 22 -26.35 -8.78 -7.00
C ARG A 22 -27.60 -9.64 -7.10
N SER A 23 -28.80 -9.15 -6.78
CA SER A 23 -30.07 -9.88 -6.95
C SER A 23 -30.45 -10.15 -8.42
N ALA A 24 -30.11 -9.25 -9.34
CA ALA A 24 -30.27 -9.46 -10.78
C ALA A 24 -29.26 -10.52 -11.29
N SER A 25 -28.03 -10.49 -10.79
CA SER A 25 -27.02 -11.55 -10.99
C SER A 25 -27.43 -12.88 -10.31
N MET A 26 -28.15 -12.84 -9.17
CA MET A 26 -28.70 -14.02 -8.47
C MET A 26 -29.75 -14.75 -9.31
N LEU A 27 -30.47 -14.04 -10.18
CA LEU A 27 -31.40 -14.64 -11.16
C LEU A 27 -30.68 -15.20 -12.41
N MET A 28 -29.42 -14.82 -12.64
CA MET A 28 -28.54 -15.32 -13.71
C MET A 28 -27.54 -16.35 -13.15
N GLN A 29 -28.11 -17.50 -12.79
CA GLN A 29 -27.53 -18.79 -12.40
C GLN A 29 -26.00 -19.02 -12.64
N GLU A 30 -25.12 -18.37 -11.88
CA GLU A 30 -23.83 -18.96 -11.51
C GLU A 30 -24.11 -20.09 -10.52
N VAL A 31 -23.75 -21.33 -10.88
CA VAL A 31 -23.95 -22.48 -10.00
C VAL A 31 -22.91 -22.39 -8.88
N LEU A 32 -23.32 -21.90 -7.71
CA LEU A 32 -22.51 -21.99 -6.49
C LEU A 32 -22.14 -23.45 -6.23
N PRO A 33 -20.91 -23.76 -5.76
CA PRO A 33 -20.54 -25.13 -5.47
C PRO A 33 -21.43 -25.70 -4.36
N GLU A 34 -21.81 -26.97 -4.50
CA GLU A 34 -22.61 -27.66 -3.47
C GLU A 34 -21.88 -27.70 -2.11
N VAL A 35 -20.54 -27.70 -2.11
CA VAL A 35 -19.71 -27.65 -0.90
C VAL A 35 -18.60 -26.63 -1.07
N TYR A 36 -18.44 -25.78 -0.06
CA TYR A 36 -17.33 -24.83 0.03
C TYR A 36 -16.81 -24.78 1.45
N ASP A 37 -15.49 -24.86 1.62
CA ASP A 37 -14.88 -24.98 2.94
C ASP A 37 -13.55 -24.21 2.99
N LEU A 38 -13.53 -23.08 3.68
CA LEU A 38 -12.34 -22.23 3.83
C LEU A 38 -11.18 -22.97 4.52
N ARG A 39 -11.44 -24.01 5.31
CA ARG A 39 -10.39 -24.86 5.90
C ARG A 39 -9.57 -25.55 4.82
N SER A 40 -10.24 -26.05 3.78
CA SER A 40 -9.58 -26.72 2.65
C SER A 40 -8.77 -25.76 1.79
N GLN A 41 -9.06 -24.46 1.89
CA GLN A 41 -8.39 -23.39 1.15
C GLN A 41 -7.26 -22.71 1.95
N GLY A 42 -7.03 -23.13 3.21
CA GLY A 42 -6.08 -22.45 4.09
C GLY A 42 -6.51 -21.04 4.50
N ARG A 43 -7.82 -20.75 4.49
CA ARG A 43 -8.39 -19.43 4.77
C ARG A 43 -8.99 -19.29 6.17
N VAL A 44 -8.54 -20.12 7.11
CA VAL A 44 -8.93 -19.98 8.53
C VAL A 44 -7.72 -20.21 9.43
N THR A 45 -7.62 -19.41 10.49
CA THR A 45 -6.66 -19.60 11.58
C THR A 45 -7.08 -20.75 12.51
N PRO A 46 -6.17 -21.23 13.39
CA PRO A 46 -6.51 -22.22 14.41
C PRO A 46 -7.73 -21.85 15.27
N VAL A 47 -8.38 -22.86 15.85
CA VAL A 47 -9.51 -22.63 16.77
C VAL A 47 -8.99 -22.32 18.17
N LYS A 48 -9.32 -21.13 18.68
CA LYS A 48 -9.03 -20.68 20.04
C LYS A 48 -10.15 -21.01 21.03
N ASN A 49 -9.95 -20.71 22.32
CA ASN A 49 -10.87 -21.01 23.40
C ASN A 49 -11.17 -19.78 24.27
N GLN A 50 -12.44 -19.39 24.34
CA GLN A 50 -12.91 -18.26 25.14
C GLN A 50 -12.99 -18.56 26.65
N ASP A 51 -12.92 -19.84 27.03
CA ASP A 51 -13.08 -20.33 28.39
C ASP A 51 -14.35 -19.82 29.10
N ARG A 52 -14.23 -19.05 30.17
CA ARG A 52 -15.38 -18.64 31.02
C ARG A 52 -15.89 -17.23 30.73
N ALA A 53 -15.23 -16.47 29.85
CA ALA A 53 -15.72 -15.15 29.47
C ALA A 53 -16.81 -15.26 28.39
N GLY A 54 -17.77 -14.35 28.40
CA GLY A 54 -18.76 -14.17 27.34
C GLY A 54 -18.19 -13.50 26.09
N SER A 55 -17.01 -13.89 25.61
CA SER A 55 -16.25 -13.15 24.58
C SER A 55 -16.39 -13.72 23.16
N CYS A 56 -17.36 -14.60 22.89
CA CYS A 56 -17.55 -15.21 21.56
C CYS A 56 -17.66 -14.19 20.41
N TRP A 57 -18.17 -12.99 20.70
CA TRP A 57 -18.27 -11.89 19.74
C TRP A 57 -16.90 -11.37 19.29
N ALA A 58 -15.92 -11.28 20.21
CA ALA A 58 -14.56 -10.89 19.89
C ALA A 58 -13.87 -11.96 19.05
N PHE A 59 -13.95 -13.24 19.46
CA PHE A 59 -13.42 -14.36 18.68
C PHE A 59 -14.00 -14.46 17.27
N SER A 60 -15.32 -14.25 17.13
CA SER A 60 -15.94 -14.34 15.81
C SER A 60 -15.53 -13.18 14.91
N THR A 61 -15.34 -11.99 15.49
CA THR A 61 -14.82 -10.79 14.80
C THR A 61 -13.40 -11.02 14.32
N ILE A 62 -12.49 -11.41 15.23
CA ILE A 62 -11.09 -11.67 14.90
C ILE A 62 -10.97 -12.81 13.89
N ALA A 63 -11.74 -13.88 14.02
CA ALA A 63 -11.74 -14.96 13.03
C ALA A 63 -12.21 -14.53 11.63
N SER A 64 -13.13 -13.56 11.54
CA SER A 64 -13.53 -12.96 10.26
C SER A 64 -12.42 -12.08 9.70
N LEU A 65 -11.86 -11.20 10.53
CA LEU A 65 -10.76 -10.30 10.18
C LEU A 65 -9.51 -11.07 9.68
N GLU A 66 -9.04 -12.05 10.42
CA GLU A 66 -7.90 -12.90 10.05
C GLU A 66 -8.16 -13.69 8.75
N SER A 67 -9.40 -14.13 8.53
CA SER A 67 -9.76 -14.85 7.32
C SER A 67 -9.72 -13.98 6.06
N SER A 68 -9.93 -12.66 6.21
CA SER A 68 -9.82 -11.70 5.10
C SER A 68 -8.39 -11.57 4.57
N LEU A 69 -7.39 -11.76 5.43
CA LEU A 69 -5.97 -11.70 5.09
C LEU A 69 -5.44 -13.01 4.48
N LEU A 70 -6.11 -14.12 4.76
CA LEU A 70 -5.68 -15.45 4.30
C LEU A 70 -6.15 -15.77 2.86
N PRO A 71 -5.33 -16.48 2.06
CA PRO A 71 -4.06 -17.14 2.44
C PRO A 71 -2.81 -16.26 2.26
N GLY A 72 -2.97 -14.97 1.94
CA GLY A 72 -1.85 -14.07 1.63
C GLY A 72 -0.96 -13.80 2.85
N GLU A 73 -1.58 -13.48 3.98
CA GLU A 73 -0.90 -13.13 5.21
C GLU A 73 -1.54 -13.86 6.41
N THR A 74 -0.69 -14.38 7.30
CA THR A 74 -1.13 -15.01 8.54
C THR A 74 -0.86 -14.08 9.71
N ARG A 75 -1.93 -13.67 10.39
CA ARG A 75 -1.89 -12.90 11.64
C ARG A 75 -2.67 -13.63 12.72
N ASP A 76 -2.28 -13.39 13.97
CA ASP A 76 -2.94 -13.90 15.16
C ASP A 76 -3.23 -12.72 16.09
N PHE A 77 -4.47 -12.22 16.08
CA PHE A 77 -4.84 -10.99 16.76
C PHE A 77 -5.46 -11.24 18.14
N SER A 78 -5.31 -10.27 19.05
CA SER A 78 -5.79 -10.36 20.42
C SER A 78 -7.29 -10.15 20.54
N GLU A 79 -8.03 -11.20 20.90
CA GLU A 79 -9.40 -11.07 21.39
C GLU A 79 -9.46 -10.42 22.78
N ASN A 80 -8.40 -10.55 23.58
CA ASN A 80 -8.34 -10.00 24.94
C ASN A 80 -8.44 -8.47 24.93
N HIS A 81 -7.66 -7.85 24.03
CA HIS A 81 -7.60 -6.41 23.86
C HIS A 81 -8.98 -5.88 23.49
N MET A 82 -9.58 -6.40 22.42
CA MET A 82 -10.94 -6.02 22.01
C MET A 82 -11.97 -6.21 23.13
N LYS A 83 -11.95 -7.36 23.80
CA LYS A 83 -12.87 -7.69 24.91
C LYS A 83 -12.75 -6.67 26.06
N ASN A 84 -11.53 -6.31 26.44
CA ASN A 84 -11.26 -5.43 27.57
C ASN A 84 -11.48 -3.96 27.24
N LEU A 85 -10.95 -3.44 26.12
CA LEU A 85 -11.08 -2.02 25.77
C LEU A 85 -12.51 -1.62 25.39
N CYS A 86 -13.35 -2.58 24.98
CA CYS A 86 -14.79 -2.34 24.82
C CYS A 86 -15.56 -2.36 26.15
N SER A 87 -14.93 -2.64 27.28
CA SER A 87 -15.58 -2.70 28.60
C SER A 87 -15.64 -1.34 29.29
N ARG A 88 -16.49 -1.24 30.32
CA ARG A 88 -16.74 0.01 31.05
C ARG A 88 -15.53 0.60 31.74
N ASN A 89 -14.48 -0.19 31.94
CA ASN A 89 -13.26 0.24 32.61
C ASN A 89 -12.47 1.28 31.79
N TYR A 90 -12.78 1.42 30.49
CA TYR A 90 -12.08 2.31 29.57
C TYR A 90 -12.92 3.51 29.15
N PRO A 91 -12.32 4.68 28.86
CA PRO A 91 -13.05 5.88 28.47
C PRO A 91 -13.96 5.66 27.24
N GLU A 92 -13.43 5.02 26.20
CA GLU A 92 -14.12 4.70 24.94
C GLU A 92 -14.79 3.31 24.96
N GLY A 93 -15.03 2.79 26.15
CA GLY A 93 -15.64 1.49 26.38
C GLY A 93 -17.13 1.58 26.69
N PHE A 94 -17.88 0.56 26.29
CA PHE A 94 -19.32 0.43 26.48
C PHE A 94 -19.68 0.13 27.95
N ASP A 95 -20.96 0.25 28.32
CA ASP A 95 -21.42 0.18 29.72
C ASP A 95 -21.44 -1.24 30.34
N ARG A 96 -20.44 -2.08 30.07
CA ARG A 96 -20.46 -3.52 30.38
C ARG A 96 -19.12 -4.03 30.88
N ASP A 97 -19.11 -5.08 31.70
CA ASP A 97 -17.85 -5.68 32.14
C ASP A 97 -17.27 -6.59 31.04
N ALA A 98 -15.95 -6.78 31.01
CA ALA A 98 -15.24 -7.50 29.94
C ALA A 98 -15.77 -8.93 29.69
N GLY A 99 -16.34 -9.57 30.72
CA GLY A 99 -16.92 -10.92 30.63
C GLY A 99 -18.39 -10.97 30.24
N ASP A 100 -19.10 -9.84 30.16
CA ASP A 100 -20.57 -9.78 30.02
C ASP A 100 -21.05 -9.96 28.57
N GLY A 101 -20.13 -9.90 27.61
CA GLY A 101 -20.41 -10.06 26.19
C GLY A 101 -20.58 -8.77 25.39
N GLY A 102 -20.85 -8.92 24.10
CA GLY A 102 -20.81 -7.83 23.13
C GLY A 102 -21.38 -8.22 21.77
N ASN A 103 -21.12 -7.41 20.75
CA ASN A 103 -21.65 -7.58 19.39
C ASN A 103 -20.76 -6.97 18.30
N HIS A 104 -21.11 -7.24 17.04
CA HIS A 104 -20.42 -6.74 15.86
C HIS A 104 -20.32 -5.20 15.78
N CYS A 105 -21.30 -4.44 16.28
CA CYS A 105 -21.21 -2.96 16.29
C CYS A 105 -20.10 -2.47 17.24
N MET A 106 -19.99 -3.07 18.43
CA MET A 106 -18.90 -2.74 19.37
C MET A 106 -17.52 -3.06 18.79
N ALA A 107 -17.41 -4.23 18.14
CA ALA A 107 -16.21 -4.63 17.41
C ALA A 107 -15.87 -3.64 16.30
N THR A 108 -16.87 -3.23 15.51
CA THR A 108 -16.71 -2.26 14.43
C THR A 108 -16.23 -0.92 14.98
N ALA A 109 -16.81 -0.41 16.08
CA ALA A 109 -16.38 0.85 16.69
C ALA A 109 -14.92 0.78 17.19
N TYR A 110 -14.54 -0.31 17.85
CA TYR A 110 -13.16 -0.53 18.32
C TYR A 110 -12.12 -0.55 17.18
N LEU A 111 -12.45 -1.19 16.06
CA LEU A 111 -11.58 -1.25 14.90
C LEU A 111 -11.57 0.07 14.12
N ALA A 112 -12.73 0.68 13.91
CA ALA A 112 -12.89 1.92 13.14
C ALA A 112 -12.28 3.16 13.82
N ARG A 113 -12.14 3.15 15.15
CA ARG A 113 -11.42 4.21 15.89
C ARG A 113 -9.93 3.92 16.07
N TRP A 114 -9.41 2.85 15.45
CA TRP A 114 -8.01 2.42 15.51
C TRP A 114 -7.49 2.08 16.91
N THR A 115 -8.32 1.54 17.80
CA THR A 115 -7.82 0.94 19.06
C THR A 115 -7.13 -0.41 18.81
N GLY A 116 -7.35 -1.05 17.66
CA GLY A 116 -6.71 -2.29 17.26
C GLY A 116 -7.09 -2.69 15.82
N PRO A 117 -6.84 -3.95 15.41
CA PRO A 117 -6.37 -5.08 16.23
C PRO A 117 -4.91 -4.94 16.67
N VAL A 118 -4.54 -5.65 17.73
CA VAL A 118 -3.14 -5.81 18.19
C VAL A 118 -2.78 -7.29 18.16
N ASN A 119 -1.49 -7.64 18.18
CA ASN A 119 -1.08 -9.05 18.16
C ASN A 119 -1.50 -9.77 19.45
N GLU A 120 -1.86 -11.05 19.33
CA GLU A 120 -2.15 -11.93 20.47
C GLU A 120 -0.94 -12.07 21.41
N GLU A 121 0.29 -11.91 20.92
CA GLU A 121 1.49 -11.98 21.77
C GLU A 121 1.68 -10.76 22.68
N ASP A 122 1.16 -9.60 22.29
CA ASP A 122 1.27 -8.34 23.05
C ASP A 122 0.21 -8.24 24.16
N ASP A 123 -0.97 -8.81 23.94
CA ASP A 123 -2.01 -8.96 24.96
C ASP A 123 -2.70 -10.34 24.88
N PRO A 124 -2.08 -11.40 25.43
CA PRO A 124 -2.59 -12.76 25.34
C PRO A 124 -3.96 -12.95 25.99
N TYR A 125 -4.76 -13.85 25.42
CA TYR A 125 -6.09 -14.15 25.90
C TYR A 125 -6.11 -14.70 27.34
N ASP A 126 -6.81 -13.96 28.23
CA ASP A 126 -7.10 -14.35 29.61
C ASP A 126 -8.58 -14.14 29.90
N ASP A 127 -9.32 -15.22 30.16
CA ASP A 127 -10.76 -15.18 30.41
C ASP A 127 -11.15 -14.48 31.72
N GLY A 128 -10.22 -14.35 32.66
CA GLY A 128 -10.39 -13.62 33.92
C GLY A 128 -9.91 -12.16 33.87
N SER A 129 -9.18 -11.77 32.82
CA SER A 129 -8.69 -10.40 32.68
C SER A 129 -9.81 -9.44 32.28
N GLY A 130 -9.84 -8.28 32.95
CA GLY A 130 -10.65 -7.11 32.59
C GLY A 130 -9.80 -5.86 32.34
N VAL A 131 -8.51 -6.06 32.08
CA VAL A 131 -7.51 -4.99 31.86
C VAL A 131 -6.55 -5.42 30.74
N SER A 132 -6.35 -4.51 29.80
CA SER A 132 -5.37 -4.56 28.72
C SER A 132 -4.56 -3.25 28.66
N PRO A 133 -3.37 -3.26 28.04
CA PRO A 133 -2.64 -2.05 27.68
C PRO A 133 -3.49 -1.07 26.86
N THR A 134 -3.15 0.22 26.88
CA THR A 134 -3.85 1.28 26.11
C THR A 134 -2.91 2.02 25.16
N ASP A 135 -1.62 1.71 25.22
CA ASP A 135 -0.53 2.32 24.48
C ASP A 135 -0.02 1.43 23.33
N LEU A 136 -0.66 0.28 23.10
CA LEU A 136 -0.39 -0.55 21.94
C LEU A 136 -0.96 0.11 20.69
N ALA A 137 -0.11 0.20 19.66
CA ALA A 137 -0.53 0.64 18.34
C ALA A 137 -1.33 -0.48 17.65
N PRO A 138 -2.33 -0.14 16.81
CA PRO A 138 -2.96 -1.12 15.95
C PRO A 138 -1.92 -1.69 14.97
N GLU A 139 -2.01 -2.99 14.71
CA GLU A 139 -1.14 -3.69 13.75
C GLU A 139 -1.68 -3.61 12.32
N MET A 140 -2.99 -3.38 12.19
CA MET A 140 -3.70 -3.19 10.93
C MET A 140 -4.79 -2.13 11.13
N HIS A 141 -5.19 -1.46 10.06
CA HIS A 141 -6.37 -0.60 10.07
C HIS A 141 -7.56 -1.32 9.42
N VAL A 142 -8.77 -1.08 9.92
CA VAL A 142 -9.99 -1.50 9.22
C VAL A 142 -10.44 -0.37 8.32
N GLN A 143 -10.50 -0.65 7.02
CA GLN A 143 -11.06 0.28 6.03
C GLN A 143 -12.56 0.07 5.85
N ASP A 144 -12.99 -1.20 5.81
CA ASP A 144 -14.37 -1.56 5.53
C ASP A 144 -14.86 -2.66 6.47
N VAL A 145 -16.10 -2.53 6.93
CA VAL A 145 -16.85 -3.59 7.59
C VAL A 145 -18.18 -3.76 6.88
N LEU A 146 -18.41 -4.93 6.30
CA LEU A 146 -19.60 -5.20 5.50
C LEU A 146 -20.69 -5.78 6.40
N PHE A 147 -21.84 -5.12 6.48
CA PHE A 147 -23.05 -5.63 7.11
C PHE A 147 -23.91 -6.30 6.05
N LEU A 148 -23.99 -7.62 6.12
CA LEU A 148 -24.74 -8.45 5.18
C LEU A 148 -26.18 -8.65 5.69
N PRO A 149 -27.15 -8.83 4.79
CA PRO A 149 -28.55 -9.08 5.17
C PRO A 149 -28.72 -10.28 6.10
N ASP A 150 -29.76 -10.22 6.94
CA ASP A 150 -30.22 -11.35 7.73
C ASP A 150 -30.79 -12.46 6.81
N LEU A 151 -30.55 -13.74 7.16
CA LEU A 151 -31.00 -14.89 6.38
C LEU A 151 -32.52 -15.10 6.46
N THR A 152 -33.27 -14.32 5.68
CA THR A 152 -34.74 -14.36 5.62
C THR A 152 -35.29 -15.04 4.37
N GLY A 153 -34.45 -15.22 3.34
CA GLY A 153 -34.81 -15.82 2.07
C GLY A 153 -33.62 -16.42 1.30
N PRO A 154 -33.88 -17.01 0.11
CA PRO A 154 -32.87 -17.65 -0.71
C PRO A 154 -31.82 -16.66 -1.27
N ASP A 155 -32.21 -15.41 -1.52
CA ASP A 155 -31.32 -14.39 -2.08
C ASP A 155 -30.23 -14.00 -1.06
N GLU A 156 -30.59 -13.86 0.21
CA GLU A 156 -29.65 -13.59 1.30
C GLU A 156 -28.70 -14.77 1.55
N VAL A 157 -29.16 -16.00 1.37
CA VAL A 157 -28.29 -17.19 1.42
C VAL A 157 -27.22 -17.14 0.33
N VAL A 158 -27.59 -16.74 -0.89
CA VAL A 158 -26.64 -16.58 -2.00
C VAL A 158 -25.67 -15.45 -1.73
N ALA A 159 -26.14 -14.29 -1.24
CA ALA A 159 -25.29 -13.17 -0.86
C ALA A 159 -24.25 -13.57 0.19
N LEU A 160 -24.67 -14.31 1.22
CA LEU A 160 -23.80 -14.80 2.28
C LEU A 160 -22.76 -15.79 1.76
N LYS A 161 -23.15 -16.75 0.91
CA LYS A 161 -22.21 -17.70 0.28
C LYS A 161 -21.15 -16.97 -0.56
N ARG A 162 -21.55 -15.95 -1.31
CA ARG A 162 -20.61 -15.13 -2.10
C ARG A 162 -19.66 -14.35 -1.21
N ALA A 163 -20.15 -13.72 -0.14
CA ALA A 163 -19.28 -13.05 0.82
C ALA A 163 -18.25 -14.00 1.43
N ILE A 164 -18.63 -15.26 1.70
CA ILE A 164 -17.69 -16.29 2.16
C ILE A 164 -16.60 -16.59 1.12
N MET A 165 -16.98 -16.67 -0.16
CA MET A 165 -16.02 -16.92 -1.25
C MET A 165 -15.08 -15.74 -1.47
N GLU A 166 -15.63 -14.53 -1.52
CA GLU A 166 -14.92 -13.30 -1.87
C GLU A 166 -14.04 -12.82 -0.71
N HIS A 167 -14.63 -12.67 0.47
CA HIS A 167 -14.01 -11.99 1.59
C HIS A 167 -13.52 -12.90 2.72
N GLY A 168 -13.89 -14.19 2.68
CA GLY A 168 -13.50 -15.15 3.71
C GLY A 168 -14.57 -15.28 4.80
N ALA A 169 -14.15 -15.63 6.01
CA ALA A 169 -15.07 -16.07 7.06
C ALA A 169 -16.01 -14.94 7.52
N VAL A 170 -17.27 -15.28 7.79
CA VAL A 170 -18.32 -14.31 8.12
C VAL A 170 -18.75 -14.47 9.58
N TYR A 171 -18.72 -13.39 10.35
CA TYR A 171 -19.34 -13.32 11.68
C TYR A 171 -20.84 -13.52 11.55
N THR A 172 -21.46 -14.37 12.38
CA THR A 172 -22.91 -14.52 12.46
C THR A 172 -23.34 -14.83 13.90
N CYS A 173 -24.65 -14.82 14.13
CA CYS A 173 -25.23 -15.12 15.43
C CYS A 173 -26.17 -16.31 15.38
N MET A 174 -26.28 -17.01 16.51
CA MET A 174 -27.22 -18.12 16.70
C MET A 174 -27.79 -18.14 18.13
N PHE A 175 -28.90 -18.85 18.30
CA PHE A 175 -29.26 -19.36 19.62
C PHE A 175 -28.49 -20.66 19.87
N MET A 176 -27.82 -20.76 21.01
CA MET A 176 -27.01 -21.90 21.38
C MET A 176 -27.54 -22.55 22.66
N ALA A 177 -27.92 -23.82 22.53
CA ALA A 177 -28.30 -24.70 23.63
C ALA A 177 -27.66 -26.07 23.43
N LYS A 178 -26.72 -26.44 24.31
CA LYS A 178 -25.97 -27.71 24.25
C LYS A 178 -26.81 -28.95 24.56
N SER A 179 -28.03 -28.77 25.06
CA SER A 179 -28.89 -29.86 25.50
C SER A 179 -29.62 -30.50 24.33
N TYR A 180 -29.92 -31.79 24.48
CA TYR A 180 -30.95 -32.45 23.69
C TYR A 180 -32.23 -31.60 23.66
N PRO A 181 -32.91 -31.45 22.51
CA PRO A 181 -32.70 -32.18 21.25
C PRO A 181 -31.91 -31.43 20.16
N TYR A 182 -31.16 -30.37 20.46
CA TYR A 182 -30.65 -29.46 19.41
C TYR A 182 -29.25 -29.76 18.88
N TYR A 183 -28.32 -30.16 19.76
CA TYR A 183 -26.95 -30.49 19.38
C TYR A 183 -26.73 -32.00 19.36
N ASN A 184 -26.17 -32.52 18.27
CA ASN A 184 -25.67 -33.88 18.15
C ASN A 184 -24.16 -33.89 18.33
N SER A 185 -23.68 -34.43 19.46
CA SER A 185 -22.25 -34.51 19.76
C SER A 185 -21.49 -35.55 18.94
N GLU A 186 -22.16 -36.55 18.35
CA GLU A 186 -21.50 -37.59 17.55
C GLU A 186 -21.13 -37.07 16.16
N THR A 187 -22.00 -36.26 15.56
CA THR A 187 -21.84 -35.71 14.20
C THR A 187 -21.40 -34.25 14.19
N ALA A 188 -21.32 -33.62 15.37
CA ALA A 188 -21.09 -32.18 15.54
C ALA A 188 -22.05 -31.36 14.66
N SER A 189 -23.35 -31.60 14.82
CA SER A 189 -24.40 -30.92 14.07
C SER A 189 -25.44 -30.29 15.00
N TYR A 190 -25.98 -29.15 14.58
CA TYR A 190 -26.88 -28.32 15.37
C TYR A 190 -28.09 -27.90 14.56
N TYR A 191 -29.27 -28.07 15.13
CA TYR A 191 -30.51 -27.59 14.55
C TYR A 191 -31.45 -27.12 15.67
N TYR A 192 -31.75 -25.83 15.68
CA TYR A 192 -32.75 -25.22 16.53
C TYR A 192 -33.98 -24.82 15.73
N ASN A 193 -35.16 -25.15 16.23
CA ASN A 193 -36.45 -24.85 15.60
C ASN A 193 -37.41 -24.10 16.54
N GLY A 194 -36.86 -23.45 17.57
CA GLY A 194 -37.63 -22.68 18.54
C GLY A 194 -37.59 -21.18 18.27
N THR A 195 -37.92 -20.39 19.29
CA THR A 195 -38.10 -18.93 19.19
C THR A 195 -37.32 -18.14 20.24
N GLN A 196 -36.37 -18.78 20.93
CA GLN A 196 -35.51 -18.07 21.90
C GLN A 196 -34.58 -17.11 21.17
N SER A 197 -34.28 -15.98 21.82
CA SER A 197 -33.40 -14.95 21.29
C SER A 197 -31.96 -15.42 21.15
N LEU A 198 -31.25 -14.86 20.17
CA LEU A 198 -29.82 -15.06 19.95
C LEU A 198 -29.00 -14.88 21.24
N ASN A 199 -27.98 -15.72 21.44
CA ASN A 199 -27.09 -15.62 22.60
C ASN A 199 -25.61 -15.90 22.29
N HIS A 200 -25.26 -16.46 21.12
CA HIS A 200 -23.90 -16.85 20.80
C HIS A 200 -23.49 -16.34 19.42
N ALA A 201 -22.28 -15.79 19.32
CA ALA A 201 -21.66 -15.37 18.07
C ALA A 201 -20.69 -16.47 17.59
N VAL A 202 -20.72 -16.77 16.30
CA VAL A 202 -19.92 -17.83 15.67
C VAL A 202 -19.53 -17.40 14.27
N THR A 203 -18.51 -18.03 13.70
CA THR A 203 -18.02 -17.65 12.37
C THR A 203 -18.37 -18.71 11.34
N ILE A 204 -19.06 -18.33 10.28
CA ILE A 204 -19.32 -19.19 9.13
C ILE A 204 -18.05 -19.25 8.27
N VAL A 205 -17.56 -20.46 8.03
CA VAL A 205 -16.34 -20.71 7.25
C VAL A 205 -16.59 -21.54 5.99
N GLY A 206 -17.85 -21.74 5.63
CA GLY A 206 -18.24 -22.55 4.49
C GLY A 206 -19.63 -23.11 4.61
N TRP A 207 -19.98 -24.00 3.68
CA TRP A 207 -21.28 -24.65 3.60
C TRP A 207 -21.20 -26.00 2.91
N ASN A 208 -22.24 -26.83 3.09
CA ASN A 208 -22.43 -28.10 2.42
C ASN A 208 -23.93 -28.33 2.18
N ASP A 209 -24.37 -28.16 0.94
CA ASP A 209 -25.77 -28.29 0.48
C ASP A 209 -26.29 -29.73 0.55
N THR A 210 -25.39 -30.71 0.61
CA THR A 210 -25.71 -32.14 0.66
C THR A 210 -25.52 -32.74 2.06
N TYR A 211 -25.35 -31.90 3.10
CA TYR A 211 -25.19 -32.38 4.47
C TYR A 211 -26.47 -33.09 4.95
N ASP A 212 -26.37 -34.40 5.15
CA ASP A 212 -27.51 -35.28 5.44
C ASP A 212 -28.28 -34.84 6.70
N ARG A 213 -29.57 -34.52 6.52
CA ARG A 213 -30.49 -34.12 7.60
C ARG A 213 -30.60 -35.13 8.73
N ASN A 214 -30.28 -36.41 8.51
CA ASN A 214 -30.34 -37.45 9.53
C ASN A 214 -29.13 -37.44 10.47
N LEU A 215 -28.12 -36.60 10.20
CA LEU A 215 -26.99 -36.40 11.10
C LEU A 215 -27.35 -35.52 12.30
N PHE A 216 -28.44 -34.74 12.22
CA PHE A 216 -28.95 -33.92 13.33
C PHE A 216 -29.76 -34.76 14.32
N THR A 217 -29.74 -34.39 15.61
CA THR A 217 -30.52 -35.07 16.66
C THR A 217 -32.02 -35.08 16.34
N THR A 218 -32.55 -33.96 15.86
CA THR A 218 -33.88 -33.84 15.26
C THR A 218 -33.69 -33.52 13.78
N PRO A 219 -34.19 -34.33 12.82
CA PRO A 219 -33.97 -34.04 11.42
C PRO A 219 -34.64 -32.72 10.97
N PRO A 220 -33.91 -31.74 10.41
CA PRO A 220 -34.48 -30.54 9.79
C PRO A 220 -35.28 -30.88 8.53
N PRO A 221 -36.10 -29.97 7.97
CA PRO A 221 -36.96 -30.21 6.80
C PRO A 221 -36.27 -30.72 5.54
N GLY A 222 -34.99 -30.39 5.32
CA GLY A 222 -34.18 -30.83 4.19
C GLY A 222 -32.71 -30.96 4.56
N ASP A 223 -31.91 -31.43 3.59
CA ASP A 223 -30.44 -31.49 3.72
C ASP A 223 -29.83 -30.08 3.62
N GLY A 224 -28.58 -29.97 4.03
CA GLY A 224 -27.80 -28.74 3.90
C GLY A 224 -27.44 -28.08 5.23
N ALA A 225 -26.19 -27.64 5.35
CA ALA A 225 -25.68 -27.02 6.56
C ALA A 225 -24.53 -26.04 6.32
N TRP A 226 -24.46 -25.00 7.14
CA TRP A 226 -23.31 -24.12 7.29
C TRP A 226 -22.19 -24.79 8.08
N ILE A 227 -20.94 -24.55 7.69
CA ILE A 227 -19.75 -25.00 8.42
C ILE A 227 -19.31 -23.86 9.34
N ILE A 228 -19.24 -24.14 10.64
CA ILE A 228 -19.05 -23.11 11.66
C ILE A 228 -17.74 -23.33 12.41
N LYS A 229 -16.92 -22.27 12.51
CA LYS A 229 -15.80 -22.15 13.44
C LYS A 229 -16.32 -21.59 14.76
N ASN A 230 -16.11 -22.32 15.85
CA ASN A 230 -16.52 -21.92 17.19
C ASN A 230 -15.31 -21.40 18.00
N SER A 231 -15.59 -20.82 19.17
CA SER A 231 -14.61 -20.23 20.10
C SER A 231 -14.44 -21.05 21.39
N TRP A 232 -14.71 -22.35 21.37
CA TRP A 232 -14.68 -23.23 22.57
C TRP A 232 -13.54 -24.25 22.55
N GLY A 233 -12.46 -23.92 21.85
CA GLY A 233 -11.30 -24.79 21.69
C GLY A 233 -11.56 -26.00 20.82
N THR A 234 -10.50 -26.76 20.59
CA THR A 234 -10.51 -27.92 19.69
C THR A 234 -11.20 -29.15 20.28
N GLU A 235 -11.58 -29.15 21.56
CA GLU A 235 -12.28 -30.27 22.20
C GLU A 235 -13.79 -30.28 21.87
N PHE A 236 -14.36 -29.14 21.45
CA PHE A 236 -15.76 -29.05 21.06
C PHE A 236 -15.97 -29.48 19.59
N GLY A 237 -17.04 -30.22 19.32
CA GLY A 237 -17.41 -30.62 17.95
C GLY A 237 -16.31 -31.40 17.22
N GLY A 238 -16.21 -31.20 15.92
CA GLY A 238 -15.15 -31.74 15.08
C GLY A 238 -13.91 -30.85 15.08
N ARG A 239 -13.12 -30.87 16.17
CA ARG A 239 -11.90 -30.03 16.35
C ARG A 239 -12.17 -28.53 16.41
N GLY A 240 -13.24 -28.13 17.10
CA GLY A 240 -13.68 -26.74 17.23
C GLY A 240 -14.68 -26.29 16.17
N TYR A 241 -15.02 -27.18 15.21
CA TYR A 241 -15.98 -26.92 14.15
C TYR A 241 -17.26 -27.74 14.33
N PHE A 242 -18.37 -27.24 13.82
CA PHE A 242 -19.65 -27.96 13.79
C PHE A 242 -20.51 -27.47 12.62
N HIS A 243 -21.63 -28.14 12.37
CA HIS A 243 -22.54 -27.82 11.27
C HIS A 243 -23.86 -27.26 11.81
N ILE A 244 -24.36 -26.16 11.26
CA ILE A 244 -25.70 -25.63 11.56
C ILE A 244 -26.59 -25.84 10.35
N SER A 245 -27.76 -26.47 10.54
CA SER A 245 -28.76 -26.66 9.48
C SER A 245 -29.15 -25.33 8.83
N TYR A 246 -29.34 -25.29 7.50
CA TYR A 246 -29.91 -24.13 6.82
C TYR A 246 -31.32 -23.76 7.30
N PHE A 247 -32.01 -24.71 7.92
CA PHE A 247 -33.38 -24.55 8.39
C PHE A 247 -33.47 -24.09 9.85
N ASP A 248 -32.34 -23.82 10.51
CA ASP A 248 -32.35 -23.26 11.86
C ASP A 248 -33.21 -21.98 11.90
N SER A 249 -34.09 -21.89 12.89
CA SER A 249 -35.13 -20.85 12.91
C SER A 249 -34.64 -19.47 13.33
N ILE A 250 -33.41 -19.35 13.84
CA ILE A 250 -32.90 -18.11 14.45
C ILE A 250 -31.50 -17.73 13.96
N MET A 251 -30.67 -18.65 13.44
CA MET A 251 -29.33 -18.27 12.98
C MET A 251 -29.36 -17.31 11.77
N GLY A 252 -28.27 -16.56 11.59
CA GLY A 252 -28.06 -15.80 10.35
C GLY A 252 -28.46 -14.35 10.45
N SER A 253 -28.42 -13.80 11.67
CA SER A 253 -28.53 -12.36 11.90
C SER A 253 -27.18 -11.73 12.22
N TYR A 254 -27.07 -10.43 11.98
CA TYR A 254 -25.85 -9.64 12.22
C TYR A 254 -24.65 -10.14 11.40
N ASN A 255 -24.91 -10.64 10.20
CA ASN A 255 -23.87 -11.20 9.33
C ASN A 255 -22.85 -10.10 8.98
N THR A 256 -21.58 -10.29 9.37
CA THR A 256 -20.57 -9.23 9.26
C THR A 256 -19.25 -9.76 8.72
N VAL A 257 -18.63 -9.00 7.81
CA VAL A 257 -17.27 -9.23 7.32
C VAL A 257 -16.40 -8.08 7.76
N PHE A 258 -15.26 -8.37 8.37
CA PHE A 258 -14.28 -7.36 8.76
C PHE A 258 -13.06 -7.44 7.83
N LEU A 259 -12.69 -6.31 7.20
CA LEU A 259 -11.59 -6.23 6.24
C LEU A 259 -10.46 -5.36 6.83
N ALA A 260 -9.27 -5.94 6.94
CA ALA A 260 -8.06 -5.27 7.42
C ALA A 260 -7.13 -4.88 6.26
N GLU A 261 -6.40 -3.79 6.44
CA GLU A 261 -5.34 -3.28 5.57
C GLU A 261 -4.15 -2.79 6.42
N ASP A 262 -3.02 -2.53 5.76
CA ASP A 262 -1.81 -2.01 6.39
C ASP A 262 -2.04 -0.64 7.07
N VAL A 263 -1.21 -0.32 8.06
CA VAL A 263 -1.32 0.92 8.86
C VAL A 263 -0.70 2.15 8.20
N ASP A 264 0.00 1.98 7.08
CA ASP A 264 0.67 3.06 6.34
C ASP A 264 -0.27 3.85 5.41
N ASN A 265 -1.56 3.55 5.44
CA ASN A 265 -2.58 4.23 4.64
C ASN A 265 -2.85 5.68 5.10
N TYR A 266 -2.76 5.97 6.40
CA TYR A 266 -3.08 7.28 6.99
C TYR A 266 -2.34 7.52 8.32
N ASP A 267 -2.02 8.77 8.66
CA ASP A 267 -1.31 9.14 9.90
C ASP A 267 -2.26 9.51 11.06
N ALA A 268 -3.42 10.08 10.75
CA ALA A 268 -4.39 10.51 11.75
C ALA A 268 -5.85 10.29 11.32
N SER A 269 -6.72 10.16 12.32
CA SER A 269 -8.17 9.99 12.16
C SER A 269 -8.91 11.00 13.03
N TYR A 270 -9.59 11.96 12.40
CA TYR A 270 -10.48 12.91 13.05
C TYR A 270 -11.86 12.32 13.19
N GLN A 271 -12.37 12.25 14.42
CA GLN A 271 -13.64 11.60 14.74
C GLN A 271 -14.27 12.21 16.00
N HIS A 272 -15.61 12.20 16.05
CA HIS A 272 -16.41 12.58 17.23
C HIS A 272 -17.29 11.43 17.71
N ASP A 273 -17.06 10.22 17.18
CA ASP A 273 -17.90 9.03 17.36
C ASP A 273 -17.07 7.77 17.74
N PRO A 274 -16.33 7.76 18.87
CA PRO A 274 -15.51 6.61 19.28
C PRO A 274 -16.32 5.33 19.60
N LEU A 275 -17.57 5.44 20.03
CA LEU A 275 -18.51 4.32 20.22
C LEU A 275 -19.26 3.96 18.92
N GLY A 276 -19.02 4.70 17.84
CA GLY A 276 -19.49 4.42 16.50
C GLY A 276 -21.01 4.49 16.34
N TRP A 277 -21.53 3.71 15.39
CA TRP A 277 -22.95 3.77 15.02
C TRP A 277 -23.85 3.09 16.05
N VAL A 278 -24.63 3.90 16.77
CA VAL A 278 -25.56 3.45 17.82
C VAL A 278 -27.02 3.53 17.38
N THR A 279 -27.38 4.57 16.63
CA THR A 279 -28.74 4.79 16.11
C THR A 279 -28.68 5.61 14.83
N SER A 280 -29.84 5.81 14.18
CA SER A 280 -29.93 6.64 12.98
C SER A 280 -30.98 7.75 13.13
N LEU A 281 -30.68 8.93 12.60
CA LEU A 281 -31.60 10.06 12.55
C LEU A 281 -32.45 10.02 11.28
N GLY A 282 -33.76 10.20 11.48
CA GLY A 282 -34.73 10.24 10.41
C GLY A 282 -34.92 11.64 9.82
N THR A 283 -34.90 11.75 8.50
CA THR A 283 -35.12 13.02 7.78
C THR A 283 -36.51 13.12 7.14
N ARG A 284 -37.35 12.07 7.26
CA ARG A 284 -38.60 11.87 6.51
C ARG A 284 -38.38 11.69 5.01
N SER A 285 -37.18 11.30 4.64
CA SER A 285 -36.74 11.01 3.30
C SER A 285 -35.67 9.93 3.41
N GLU A 286 -35.52 9.14 2.36
CA GLU A 286 -34.38 8.24 2.19
C GLU A 286 -33.04 9.00 2.06
N THR A 287 -33.08 10.32 1.84
CA THR A 287 -31.88 11.16 1.74
C THR A 287 -31.66 11.99 3.01
N GLY A 288 -30.44 11.93 3.54
CA GLY A 288 -29.96 12.75 4.65
C GLY A 288 -28.80 13.62 4.22
N LEU A 289 -28.77 14.86 4.70
CA LEU A 289 -27.64 15.77 4.55
C LEU A 289 -27.16 16.16 5.94
N PHE A 290 -25.91 15.83 6.24
CA PHE A 290 -25.31 15.97 7.57
C PHE A 290 -23.83 16.30 7.44
N ALA A 291 -23.23 16.80 8.51
CA ALA A 291 -21.83 17.21 8.48
C ALA A 291 -21.14 17.03 9.83
N ALA A 292 -19.84 16.79 9.77
CA ALA A 292 -18.95 16.84 10.93
C ALA A 292 -17.91 17.94 10.70
N VAL A 293 -17.60 18.70 11.76
CA VAL A 293 -16.62 19.78 11.75
C VAL A 293 -15.46 19.41 12.65
N PHE A 294 -14.26 19.52 12.09
CA PHE A 294 -13.01 19.19 12.77
C PHE A 294 -12.07 20.38 12.74
N THR A 295 -11.03 20.30 13.55
CA THR A 295 -9.91 21.24 13.55
C THR A 295 -8.65 20.42 13.36
N ALA A 296 -7.86 20.76 12.35
CA ALA A 296 -6.59 20.09 12.06
C ALA A 296 -5.62 20.27 13.23
N ASP A 297 -4.99 19.20 13.69
CA ASP A 297 -3.99 19.24 14.76
C ASP A 297 -2.60 19.69 14.27
N SER A 298 -2.35 19.52 12.97
CA SER A 298 -1.08 19.84 12.31
C SER A 298 -1.30 20.28 10.86
N ASP A 299 -0.23 20.70 10.19
CA ASP A 299 -0.25 20.84 8.74
C ASP A 299 -0.36 19.43 8.13
N GLU A 300 -1.37 19.18 7.32
CA GLU A 300 -1.74 17.82 6.89
C GLU A 300 -2.63 17.81 5.64
N GLU A 301 -2.92 16.62 5.11
CA GLU A 301 -3.74 16.45 3.92
C GLU A 301 -4.85 15.43 4.17
N ILE A 302 -6.11 15.84 3.98
CA ILE A 302 -7.24 14.91 3.99
C ILE A 302 -7.17 14.03 2.75
N ARG A 303 -7.18 12.72 2.96
CA ARG A 303 -7.05 11.69 1.92
C ARG A 303 -8.26 10.79 1.80
N ALA A 304 -9.03 10.61 2.87
CA ALA A 304 -10.25 9.81 2.83
C ALA A 304 -11.25 10.26 3.89
N VAL A 305 -12.49 9.81 3.70
CA VAL A 305 -13.59 10.01 4.64
C VAL A 305 -14.28 8.68 4.86
N SER A 306 -14.57 8.30 6.11
CA SER A 306 -15.45 7.17 6.38
C SER A 306 -16.85 7.60 6.82
N LEU A 307 -17.77 6.66 6.62
CA LEU A 307 -19.16 6.74 7.04
C LEU A 307 -19.71 5.34 7.32
N TYR A 308 -20.82 5.29 8.05
CA TYR A 308 -21.67 4.10 8.09
C TYR A 308 -22.81 4.22 7.08
N VAL A 309 -23.21 3.10 6.50
CA VAL A 309 -24.27 3.03 5.49
C VAL A 309 -25.26 1.94 5.87
N ALA A 310 -26.55 2.30 5.92
CA ALA A 310 -27.60 1.41 6.41
C ALA A 310 -28.26 0.54 5.33
N GLN A 311 -27.90 0.70 4.06
CA GLN A 311 -28.41 -0.13 2.96
C GLN A 311 -27.38 -0.29 1.84
N CYS A 312 -27.42 -1.42 1.16
CA CYS A 312 -26.65 -1.62 -0.08
C CYS A 312 -27.08 -0.62 -1.17
N ASP A 313 -26.24 -0.43 -2.18
CA ASP A 313 -26.49 0.46 -3.33
C ASP A 313 -26.89 1.90 -2.93
N SER A 314 -26.28 2.44 -1.87
CA SER A 314 -26.57 3.78 -1.36
C SER A 314 -25.74 4.84 -2.07
N PRO A 315 -26.35 5.76 -2.84
CA PRO A 315 -25.63 6.88 -3.44
C PRO A 315 -25.18 7.90 -2.39
N TYR A 316 -24.00 8.45 -2.57
CA TYR A 316 -23.48 9.53 -1.72
C TYR A 316 -22.94 10.70 -2.55
N GLU A 317 -22.98 11.89 -1.95
CA GLU A 317 -22.18 13.04 -2.36
C GLU A 317 -21.44 13.57 -1.15
N LEU A 318 -20.15 13.81 -1.32
CA LEU A 318 -19.20 14.21 -0.29
C LEU A 318 -18.57 15.53 -0.72
N ASP A 319 -18.71 16.53 0.13
CA ASP A 319 -18.08 17.84 0.00
C ASP A 319 -17.17 18.13 1.20
N ILE A 320 -16.01 18.73 0.93
CA ILE A 320 -15.09 19.24 1.96
C ILE A 320 -15.09 20.77 1.91
N TYR A 321 -15.31 21.42 3.06
CA TYR A 321 -15.18 22.87 3.19
C TYR A 321 -14.04 23.24 4.12
N LEU A 322 -13.31 24.31 3.79
CA LEU A 322 -12.34 24.94 4.67
C LEU A 322 -12.93 26.16 5.35
N ASP A 323 -12.52 26.37 6.60
CA ASP A 323 -12.90 27.50 7.45
C ASP A 323 -14.41 27.76 7.42
N PRO A 324 -15.25 26.78 7.79
CA PRO A 324 -16.69 26.95 7.81
C PRO A 324 -17.06 28.16 8.68
N ALA A 325 -17.83 29.08 8.08
CA ALA A 325 -18.16 30.39 8.66
C ALA A 325 -19.67 30.57 8.87
N ILE A 326 -20.49 29.72 8.26
CA ILE A 326 -21.95 29.62 8.44
C ILE A 326 -22.24 28.14 8.71
N ASP A 327 -22.38 27.77 9.98
CA ASP A 327 -22.62 26.38 10.40
C ASP A 327 -21.53 25.43 9.82
N PRO A 328 -21.79 24.32 9.09
CA PRO A 328 -20.70 23.50 8.54
C PRO A 328 -20.23 23.97 7.16
N ILE A 329 -20.67 25.11 6.61
CA ILE A 329 -20.31 25.54 5.24
C ILE A 329 -19.57 26.88 5.19
N ASN A 330 -18.87 27.10 4.08
CA ASN A 330 -18.27 28.38 3.71
C ASN A 330 -18.94 28.93 2.45
N THR A 331 -19.22 30.23 2.41
CA THR A 331 -19.83 30.91 1.25
C THR A 331 -19.00 30.82 -0.03
N SER A 332 -17.73 30.49 0.08
CA SER A 332 -16.81 30.29 -1.06
C SER A 332 -17.07 28.98 -1.81
N GLY A 333 -17.87 28.07 -1.25
CA GLY A 333 -18.11 26.73 -1.78
C GLY A 333 -17.13 25.67 -1.24
N PRO A 334 -17.33 24.39 -1.59
CA PRO A 334 -16.44 23.31 -1.19
C PRO A 334 -15.10 23.39 -1.94
N VAL A 335 -14.02 22.96 -1.28
CA VAL A 335 -12.68 22.85 -1.88
C VAL A 335 -12.45 21.51 -2.57
N ALA A 336 -13.22 20.49 -2.21
CA ALA A 336 -13.28 19.21 -2.88
C ALA A 336 -14.73 18.68 -2.85
N SER A 337 -15.14 18.05 -3.94
CA SER A 337 -16.47 17.46 -4.11
C SER A 337 -16.32 16.15 -4.88
N GLN A 338 -17.00 15.09 -4.43
CA GLN A 338 -17.09 13.83 -5.16
C GLN A 338 -18.42 13.13 -4.88
N ALA A 339 -18.84 12.27 -5.79
CA ALA A 339 -20.07 11.50 -5.68
C ALA A 339 -19.83 10.07 -6.11
N GLY A 340 -20.56 9.13 -5.52
CA GLY A 340 -20.42 7.73 -5.82
C GLY A 340 -21.57 6.89 -5.28
N MET A 341 -21.36 5.58 -5.26
CA MET A 341 -22.31 4.61 -4.74
C MET A 341 -21.58 3.63 -3.83
N VAL A 342 -22.11 3.47 -2.62
CA VAL A 342 -21.67 2.42 -1.70
C VAL A 342 -22.47 1.16 -2.03
N THR A 343 -21.80 0.11 -2.50
CA THR A 343 -22.43 -1.14 -2.93
C THR A 343 -22.89 -2.01 -1.77
N ASP A 344 -22.22 -1.93 -0.63
CA ASP A 344 -22.43 -2.79 0.53
C ASP A 344 -22.69 -1.94 1.78
N ALA A 345 -23.71 -2.32 2.56
CA ALA A 345 -23.99 -1.69 3.85
C ALA A 345 -22.85 -1.95 4.86
N GLY A 346 -22.77 -1.09 5.88
CA GLY A 346 -21.79 -1.19 6.97
C GLY A 346 -20.86 0.02 7.06
N TYR A 347 -19.68 -0.16 7.63
CA TYR A 347 -18.66 0.88 7.74
C TYR A 347 -17.83 0.92 6.47
N ARG A 348 -17.68 2.10 5.87
CA ARG A 348 -17.00 2.28 4.58
C ARG A 348 -16.02 3.43 4.64
N THR A 349 -14.83 3.23 4.09
CA THR A 349 -13.88 4.33 3.88
C THR A 349 -13.80 4.69 2.41
N ILE A 350 -13.99 5.98 2.10
CA ILE A 350 -14.04 6.52 0.76
C ILE A 350 -12.78 7.37 0.52
N PRO A 351 -11.84 6.92 -0.33
CA PRO A 351 -10.73 7.74 -0.76
C PRO A 351 -11.20 9.01 -1.47
N LEU A 352 -10.53 10.14 -1.23
CA LEU A 352 -10.78 11.38 -1.96
C LEU A 352 -10.05 11.36 -3.31
N GLU A 353 -10.79 11.62 -4.39
CA GLU A 353 -10.20 11.80 -5.74
C GLU A 353 -9.22 12.99 -5.78
N ASN A 354 -9.51 14.02 -4.99
CA ASN A 354 -8.67 15.21 -4.85
C ASN A 354 -8.39 15.45 -3.36
N PRO A 355 -7.17 15.13 -2.89
CA PRO A 355 -6.75 15.40 -1.51
C PRO A 355 -6.81 16.90 -1.15
N VAL A 356 -7.01 17.20 0.13
CA VAL A 356 -7.22 18.58 0.62
C VAL A 356 -6.19 18.95 1.68
N ASN A 357 -5.36 19.95 1.40
CA ASN A 357 -4.38 20.47 2.36
C ASN A 357 -5.05 21.28 3.48
N LEU A 358 -4.55 21.08 4.69
CA LEU A 358 -4.94 21.74 5.92
C LEU A 358 -3.70 22.36 6.57
N SER A 359 -3.90 23.50 7.21
CA SER A 359 -2.91 24.07 8.15
C SER A 359 -3.29 23.74 9.59
N ALA A 360 -2.31 23.64 10.49
CA ALA A 360 -2.52 23.42 11.91
C ALA A 360 -3.50 24.45 12.49
N GLY A 361 -4.53 23.97 13.20
CA GLY A 361 -5.61 24.77 13.75
C GLY A 361 -6.66 25.24 12.74
N GLN A 362 -6.53 24.89 11.46
CA GLN A 362 -7.54 25.19 10.45
C GLN A 362 -8.79 24.35 10.68
N LYS A 363 -9.96 24.99 10.63
CA LYS A 363 -11.23 24.25 10.67
C LYS A 363 -11.56 23.73 9.29
N PHE A 364 -12.10 22.52 9.25
CA PHE A 364 -12.68 21.96 8.05
C PHE A 364 -13.94 21.19 8.39
N SER A 365 -14.78 20.97 7.39
CA SER A 365 -15.97 20.16 7.55
C SER A 365 -16.11 19.14 6.43
N ILE A 366 -16.65 17.99 6.81
CA ILE A 366 -17.13 16.96 5.92
C ILE A 366 -18.63 17.15 5.81
N VAL A 367 -19.14 17.43 4.62
CA VAL A 367 -20.57 17.54 4.32
C VAL A 367 -20.97 16.34 3.47
N MET A 368 -21.86 15.51 4.02
CA MET A 368 -22.28 14.25 3.43
C MET A 368 -23.77 14.28 3.08
N ARG A 369 -24.08 14.07 1.79
CA ARG A 369 -25.42 13.72 1.33
C ARG A 369 -25.50 12.23 1.07
N LEU A 370 -26.17 11.48 1.93
CA LEU A 370 -26.34 10.04 1.78
C LEU A 370 -27.80 9.72 1.45
N THR A 371 -28.03 8.88 0.44
CA THR A 371 -29.34 8.30 0.16
C THR A 371 -29.33 6.82 0.48
N THR A 372 -30.25 6.39 1.34
CA THR A 372 -30.37 5.02 1.82
C THR A 372 -31.69 4.41 1.30
N PRO A 373 -31.66 3.63 0.20
CA PRO A 373 -32.87 3.14 -0.45
C PRO A 373 -33.78 2.34 0.49
N GLY A 374 -35.07 2.63 0.49
CA GLY A 374 -36.07 1.94 1.31
C GLY A 374 -35.97 2.20 2.82
N TYR A 375 -35.15 3.16 3.28
CA TYR A 375 -34.95 3.43 4.70
C TYR A 375 -34.88 4.94 5.03
N ASP A 376 -35.89 5.44 5.75
CA ASP A 376 -36.06 6.87 6.06
C ASP A 376 -35.18 7.41 7.22
N TYR A 377 -34.19 6.62 7.67
CA TYR A 377 -33.21 7.01 8.71
C TYR A 377 -31.77 6.98 8.17
N PRO A 378 -31.44 7.84 7.19
CA PRO A 378 -30.20 7.74 6.44
C PRO A 378 -28.95 8.24 7.19
N ILE A 379 -29.09 8.88 8.35
CA ILE A 379 -27.95 9.54 9.04
C ILE A 379 -27.51 8.68 10.23
N PRO A 380 -26.38 7.95 10.14
CA PRO A 380 -25.83 7.22 11.28
C PRO A 380 -25.27 8.18 12.32
N VAL A 381 -25.58 7.94 13.59
CA VAL A 381 -25.09 8.76 14.70
C VAL A 381 -24.61 7.92 15.89
N GLU A 382 -23.61 8.46 16.56
CA GLU A 382 -23.30 8.12 17.93
C GLU A 382 -24.27 8.85 18.86
N TYR A 383 -24.77 8.13 19.87
CA TYR A 383 -25.78 8.66 20.78
C TYR A 383 -25.68 7.98 22.17
N PRO A 384 -25.87 8.71 23.29
CA PRO A 384 -25.84 8.15 24.64
C PRO A 384 -27.04 7.25 24.94
N VAL A 385 -26.82 5.93 24.97
CA VAL A 385 -27.81 4.94 25.40
C VAL A 385 -27.40 4.35 26.75
N SER A 386 -28.24 4.56 27.77
CA SER A 386 -28.00 4.00 29.11
C SER A 386 -27.87 2.47 29.07
N GLY A 387 -26.75 1.96 29.58
CA GLY A 387 -26.47 0.52 29.60
C GLY A 387 -25.84 0.00 28.31
N TYR A 388 -25.47 0.89 27.38
CA TYR A 388 -24.73 0.54 26.17
C TYR A 388 -23.63 1.57 25.89
N SER A 389 -23.99 2.78 25.47
CA SER A 389 -23.08 3.84 25.00
C SER A 389 -23.20 5.11 25.84
N SER A 390 -23.44 5.03 27.15
CA SER A 390 -23.71 6.21 27.98
C SER A 390 -22.56 7.23 28.07
N LYS A 391 -21.37 6.87 27.56
CA LYS A 391 -20.18 7.72 27.48
C LYS A 391 -20.01 8.45 26.15
N ALA A 392 -20.96 8.32 25.22
CA ALA A 392 -20.99 9.16 24.02
C ALA A 392 -20.97 10.65 24.41
N THR A 393 -20.21 11.45 23.69
CA THR A 393 -20.02 12.88 23.95
C THR A 393 -20.08 13.66 22.65
N ALA A 394 -20.66 14.86 22.65
CA ALA A 394 -20.57 15.77 21.52
C ALA A 394 -20.52 17.23 21.98
N GLY A 395 -19.61 18.00 21.39
CA GLY A 395 -19.43 19.42 21.63
C GLY A 395 -20.30 20.30 20.72
N PRO A 396 -20.59 21.55 21.14
CA PRO A 396 -21.23 22.54 20.29
C PRO A 396 -20.43 22.79 19.01
N GLY A 397 -21.11 22.71 17.87
CA GLY A 397 -20.57 23.01 16.55
C GLY A 397 -19.72 21.91 15.92
N GLU A 398 -19.74 20.69 16.48
CA GLU A 398 -19.00 19.53 15.96
C GLU A 398 -19.82 18.73 14.93
N GLY A 399 -21.14 18.70 15.05
CA GLY A 399 -22.02 17.88 14.21
C GLY A 399 -23.28 18.63 13.78
N TYR A 400 -23.65 18.50 12.51
CA TYR A 400 -24.81 19.20 11.95
C TYR A 400 -25.69 18.28 11.11
N VAL A 401 -26.98 18.64 11.03
CA VAL A 401 -27.94 18.06 10.10
C VAL A 401 -28.68 19.18 9.36
N TYR A 402 -28.90 19.00 8.06
CA TYR A 402 -29.65 19.95 7.27
C TYR A 402 -31.15 19.64 7.33
N ARG A 403 -31.96 20.60 7.77
CA ARG A 403 -33.39 20.42 7.94
C ARG A 403 -34.15 21.73 7.72
N ASN A 404 -35.32 21.63 7.09
CA ASN A 404 -36.21 22.78 6.85
C ASN A 404 -35.55 23.98 6.13
N GLY A 405 -34.49 23.73 5.35
CA GLY A 405 -33.78 24.77 4.59
C GLY A 405 -32.58 25.39 5.31
N GLU A 406 -32.24 24.94 6.52
CA GLU A 406 -31.12 25.44 7.32
C GLU A 406 -30.29 24.30 7.94
N TRP A 407 -29.03 24.60 8.26
CA TRP A 407 -28.19 23.69 9.05
C TRP A 407 -28.55 23.83 10.53
N VAL A 408 -28.68 22.71 11.22
CA VAL A 408 -28.99 22.64 12.65
C VAL A 408 -27.90 21.84 13.33
N ASP A 409 -27.30 22.42 14.37
CA ASP A 409 -26.36 21.72 15.24
C ASP A 409 -27.07 20.57 15.95
N LEU A 410 -26.45 19.39 15.94
CA LEU A 410 -27.04 18.17 16.47
C LEU A 410 -27.29 18.25 17.99
N ILE A 411 -26.50 19.02 18.73
CA ILE A 411 -26.74 19.21 20.18
C ILE A 411 -28.03 20.03 20.46
N ASP A 412 -28.46 20.85 19.50
CA ASP A 412 -29.71 21.64 19.59
C ASP A 412 -30.90 20.92 18.93
N PHE A 413 -30.63 19.84 18.18
CA PHE A 413 -31.62 19.13 17.38
C PHE A 413 -32.70 18.45 18.22
N ILE A 414 -32.34 17.89 19.38
CA ILE A 414 -33.28 17.21 20.28
C ILE A 414 -33.09 17.74 21.71
N LYS A 415 -34.04 18.57 22.17
CA LYS A 415 -34.07 19.02 23.57
C LYS A 415 -34.08 17.83 24.54
N GLY A 416 -33.03 17.73 25.36
CA GLY A 416 -32.85 16.67 26.37
C GLY A 416 -32.01 15.47 25.91
N TYR A 417 -31.41 15.57 24.72
CA TYR A 417 -30.54 14.57 24.10
C TYR A 417 -29.26 15.33 23.68
N GLU A 418 -28.51 15.75 24.70
CA GLU A 418 -27.18 16.33 24.56
C GLU A 418 -26.23 15.19 24.11
N ASP A 419 -25.09 15.50 23.49
CA ASP A 419 -24.06 14.51 23.07
C ASP A 419 -24.38 13.62 21.85
N VAL A 420 -24.81 14.21 20.73
CA VAL A 420 -25.06 13.48 19.46
C VAL A 420 -24.06 13.87 18.38
N SER A 421 -23.31 12.89 17.87
CA SER A 421 -22.31 13.09 16.81
C SER A 421 -22.68 12.29 15.56
N PRO A 422 -22.56 12.85 14.35
CA PRO A 422 -22.69 12.08 13.13
C PRO A 422 -21.47 11.17 12.98
N CYS A 423 -21.69 9.92 12.54
CA CYS A 423 -20.60 8.98 12.33
C CYS A 423 -19.89 9.27 11.00
N LEU A 424 -19.05 10.30 11.01
CA LEU A 424 -18.14 10.68 9.92
C LEU A 424 -16.74 10.80 10.49
N LYS A 425 -15.76 10.27 9.77
CA LYS A 425 -14.34 10.45 10.13
C LYS A 425 -13.57 11.00 8.94
N ALA A 426 -12.55 11.81 9.22
CA ALA A 426 -11.58 12.26 8.23
C ALA A 426 -10.25 11.55 8.47
N PHE A 427 -9.65 11.01 7.42
CA PHE A 427 -8.31 10.44 7.50
C PHE A 427 -7.33 11.36 6.81
N THR A 428 -6.27 11.72 7.53
CA THR A 428 -5.24 12.62 7.05
C THR A 428 -3.88 11.96 7.05
N VAL A 429 -3.02 12.51 6.21
CA VAL A 429 -1.59 12.25 6.20
C VAL A 429 -0.92 13.57 6.61
N VAL A 430 -0.09 13.54 7.64
CA VAL A 430 0.52 14.77 8.18
C VAL A 430 1.58 15.28 7.21
N HIS A 431 1.44 16.54 6.78
CA HIS A 431 2.51 17.27 6.09
C HIS A 431 3.51 17.66 7.16
N LYS A 432 4.55 16.86 7.37
CA LYS A 432 5.55 17.23 8.37
C LYS A 432 6.31 18.42 7.79
N ASP A 433 6.13 19.63 8.35
CA ASP A 433 6.81 20.85 7.88
C ASP A 433 8.22 20.54 7.35
N PRO A 434 8.60 20.99 6.14
CA PRO A 434 9.89 20.64 5.60
C PRO A 434 10.96 21.11 6.58
N PRO A 435 11.91 20.26 6.96
CA PRO A 435 12.84 20.59 8.00
C PRO A 435 13.66 21.82 7.58
N SER A 436 14.16 22.58 8.57
CA SER A 436 15.10 23.68 8.34
C SER A 436 16.29 23.57 9.29
N ILE A 437 17.49 23.90 8.82
CA ILE A 437 18.74 23.81 9.61
C ILE A 437 19.35 25.19 9.75
N THR A 438 19.67 25.58 10.99
CA THR A 438 20.24 26.89 11.34
C THR A 438 21.69 26.83 11.80
N GLY A 439 22.19 25.67 12.24
CA GLY A 439 23.58 25.49 12.69
C GLY A 439 23.89 24.12 13.27
N ILE A 440 25.18 23.79 13.45
CA ILE A 440 25.67 22.52 14.00
C ILE A 440 26.86 22.74 14.94
N VAL A 441 26.89 22.05 16.09
CA VAL A 441 27.95 22.19 17.11
C VAL A 441 28.37 20.81 17.66
N PRO A 442 29.69 20.48 17.66
CA PRO A 442 30.75 21.19 16.94
C PRO A 442 30.52 21.12 15.43
N ASP A 443 31.12 22.02 14.67
CA ASP A 443 31.10 22.03 13.20
C ASP A 443 32.28 21.22 12.60
N ARG A 444 32.98 20.40 13.41
CA ARG A 444 34.10 19.57 12.96
C ARG A 444 34.40 18.32 13.80
N GLY A 445 35.20 17.38 13.27
CA GLY A 445 35.77 16.25 14.03
C GLY A 445 36.96 15.55 13.32
N TYR A 446 37.60 14.54 13.94
CA TYR A 446 38.82 13.87 13.42
C TYR A 446 38.57 12.39 13.08
N GLN A 447 39.32 11.86 12.12
CA GLN A 447 39.17 10.50 11.61
C GLN A 447 39.49 9.50 12.68
N ASN A 448 38.82 8.37 12.56
CA ASN A 448 38.97 7.27 13.51
C ASN A 448 38.55 7.67 14.94
N GLN A 449 37.79 8.76 15.03
CA GLN A 449 37.09 9.20 16.22
C GLN A 449 35.61 9.33 15.91
N THR A 450 34.84 9.26 16.97
CA THR A 450 33.44 9.63 16.94
C THR A 450 33.31 11.07 17.39
N VAL A 451 32.56 11.87 16.63
CA VAL A 451 32.20 13.23 17.03
C VAL A 451 30.75 13.26 17.48
N GLN A 452 30.54 13.73 18.69
CA GLN A 452 29.22 13.95 19.26
C GLN A 452 28.76 15.36 18.91
N VAL A 453 27.76 15.45 18.04
CA VAL A 453 27.05 16.69 17.77
C VAL A 453 26.07 16.90 18.90
N THR A 454 26.34 17.92 19.72
CA THR A 454 25.56 18.26 20.91
C THR A 454 24.38 19.18 20.58
N ASN A 455 24.44 19.85 19.42
CA ASN A 455 23.36 20.69 18.94
C ASN A 455 23.39 20.85 17.41
N LEU A 456 22.56 20.09 16.70
CA LEU A 456 22.10 20.44 15.36
C LEU A 456 20.78 21.20 15.50
N SER A 457 20.81 22.52 15.28
CA SER A 457 19.69 23.42 15.57
C SER A 457 18.86 23.72 14.32
N GLY A 458 17.54 23.82 14.47
CA GLY A 458 16.61 24.00 13.34
C GLY A 458 15.15 24.07 13.75
N ALA A 459 14.25 23.71 12.84
CA ALA A 459 12.81 23.54 13.08
C ALA A 459 12.24 22.46 12.15
N GLY A 460 11.10 21.86 12.54
CA GLY A 460 10.41 20.84 11.73
C GLY A 460 11.09 19.48 11.75
N PHE A 461 11.86 19.13 12.79
CA PHE A 461 12.48 17.81 12.89
C PHE A 461 11.50 16.78 13.47
N CYS A 462 11.40 15.61 12.84
CA CYS A 462 10.50 14.53 13.28
C CYS A 462 11.26 13.33 13.82
N ASP A 463 10.67 12.61 14.77
CA ASP A 463 11.23 11.34 15.24
C ASP A 463 11.42 10.36 14.07
N GLY A 464 12.60 9.73 14.02
CA GLY A 464 13.03 8.93 12.87
C GLY A 464 13.75 9.71 11.77
N ALA A 465 13.90 11.03 11.89
CA ALA A 465 14.70 11.82 10.95
C ALA A 465 16.12 11.29 10.82
N THR A 466 16.65 11.30 9.59
CA THR A 466 18.05 10.97 9.34
C THR A 466 18.85 12.26 9.18
N VAL A 467 20.03 12.28 9.80
CA VAL A 467 21.01 13.35 9.62
C VAL A 467 22.19 12.75 8.87
N ARG A 468 22.64 13.42 7.82
CA ARG A 468 23.87 13.04 7.13
C ARG A 468 24.68 14.25 6.72
N LEU A 469 25.99 14.08 6.75
CA LEU A 469 26.92 15.05 6.19
C LEU A 469 27.15 14.69 4.74
N THR A 470 26.68 15.55 3.87
CA THR A 470 26.76 15.36 2.42
C THR A 470 27.84 16.25 1.88
N TRP A 471 28.52 15.81 0.84
CA TRP A 471 29.41 16.65 0.07
C TRP A 471 29.46 16.05 -1.31
N ALA A 472 29.03 16.82 -2.31
CA ALA A 472 28.86 16.33 -3.67
C ALA A 472 30.05 15.44 -4.09
N GLY A 473 29.81 14.13 -4.22
CA GLY A 473 30.81 13.14 -4.65
C GLY A 473 31.58 12.38 -3.56
N GLN A 474 31.34 12.63 -2.26
CA GLN A 474 31.75 11.73 -1.18
C GLN A 474 30.54 10.92 -0.67
N PRO A 475 30.73 9.72 -0.08
CA PRO A 475 29.65 9.03 0.60
C PRO A 475 29.09 9.91 1.71
N ASP A 476 27.77 10.06 1.75
CA ASP A 476 27.08 10.75 2.83
C ASP A 476 27.42 10.07 4.16
N ILE A 477 27.92 10.85 5.11
CA ILE A 477 28.27 10.32 6.43
C ILE A 477 27.01 10.40 7.26
N THR A 478 26.30 9.27 7.35
CA THR A 478 25.05 9.18 8.10
C THR A 478 25.34 9.13 9.59
N ALA A 479 24.64 9.95 10.36
CA ALA A 479 24.79 9.99 11.80
C ALA A 479 24.16 8.76 12.45
N THR A 480 24.75 8.31 13.55
CA THR A 480 24.23 7.27 14.43
C THR A 480 23.82 7.88 15.76
N GLY A 481 22.95 7.20 16.52
CA GLY A 481 22.42 7.78 17.76
C GLY A 481 21.71 9.13 17.53
N VAL A 482 21.07 9.27 16.35
CA VAL A 482 20.23 10.43 16.04
C VAL A 482 19.06 10.41 17.02
N SER A 483 18.99 11.42 17.86
CA SER A 483 17.89 11.65 18.77
C SER A 483 17.37 13.06 18.53
N VAL A 484 16.12 13.15 18.09
CA VAL A 484 15.38 14.41 18.06
C VAL A 484 15.05 14.74 19.51
N VAL A 485 15.80 15.67 20.11
CA VAL A 485 15.61 16.09 21.51
C VAL A 485 14.36 16.97 21.64
N SER A 486 14.02 17.66 20.55
CA SER A 486 12.78 18.43 20.34
C SER A 486 12.61 18.70 18.85
N PRO A 487 11.43 19.17 18.37
CA PRO A 487 11.22 19.55 16.97
C PRO A 487 12.20 20.62 16.40
N SER A 488 13.05 21.20 17.25
CA SER A 488 14.07 22.20 16.88
C SER A 488 15.52 21.79 17.15
N GLN A 489 15.76 20.60 17.72
CA GLN A 489 17.11 20.18 18.12
C GLN A 489 17.32 18.68 17.90
N ILE A 490 18.39 18.36 17.19
CA ILE A 490 18.88 17.00 17.05
C ILE A 490 20.25 16.86 17.73
N THR A 491 20.44 15.77 18.47
CA THR A 491 21.76 15.27 18.83
C THR A 491 22.07 14.06 17.99
N CYS A 492 23.32 13.92 17.57
CA CYS A 492 23.71 12.77 16.77
C CYS A 492 25.22 12.55 16.83
N THR A 493 25.64 11.38 16.42
CA THR A 493 27.03 10.98 16.41
C THR A 493 27.48 10.71 14.98
N PHE A 494 28.47 11.45 14.48
CA PHE A 494 29.15 11.03 13.27
C PHE A 494 30.33 10.15 13.65
N ASN A 495 30.34 8.92 13.13
CA ASN A 495 31.51 8.09 13.19
C ASN A 495 32.42 8.46 12.04
N LEU A 496 33.51 9.18 12.36
CA LEU A 496 34.46 9.66 11.36
C LEU A 496 35.55 8.62 11.09
N THR A 497 35.41 7.41 11.64
CA THR A 497 36.30 6.28 11.40
C THR A 497 36.29 5.90 9.94
N GLY A 498 37.46 5.99 9.32
CA GLY A 498 37.62 5.81 7.89
C GLY A 498 36.97 6.90 7.02
N CYS A 499 36.33 7.93 7.60
CA CYS A 499 35.69 8.99 6.83
C CYS A 499 36.72 9.95 6.27
N ALA A 500 36.64 10.29 4.99
CA ALA A 500 37.57 11.28 4.42
C ALA A 500 37.43 12.64 5.12
N ALA A 501 38.57 13.30 5.39
CA ALA A 501 38.61 14.69 5.87
C ALA A 501 38.04 15.67 4.80
N GLY A 502 37.42 16.80 5.21
CA GLY A 502 36.88 17.86 4.32
C GLY A 502 35.56 18.51 4.77
N PRO A 503 35.12 19.65 4.16
CA PRO A 503 33.85 20.32 4.46
C PRO A 503 32.64 19.54 3.96
N ARG A 504 31.49 19.71 4.61
CA ARG A 504 30.27 18.94 4.43
C ARG A 504 29.05 19.86 4.58
N ASP A 505 28.12 19.74 3.65
CA ASP A 505 26.75 20.21 3.82
C ASP A 505 26.07 19.33 4.86
N VAL A 506 25.28 19.92 5.76
CA VAL A 506 24.50 19.15 6.73
C VAL A 506 23.11 18.96 6.15
N PHE A 507 22.71 17.70 5.99
CA PHE A 507 21.43 17.31 5.42
C PHE A 507 20.57 16.65 6.50
N VAL A 508 19.30 17.07 6.59
CA VAL A 508 18.29 16.41 7.41
C VAL A 508 17.14 15.98 6.51
N GLU A 509 16.72 14.73 6.65
CA GLU A 509 15.56 14.16 5.97
C GLU A 509 14.59 13.61 7.01
N ASN A 510 13.37 14.13 7.03
CA ASN A 510 12.29 13.58 7.84
C ASN A 510 11.75 12.28 7.20
N PRO A 511 11.07 11.40 7.96
CA PRO A 511 10.54 10.13 7.44
C PRO A 511 9.53 10.26 6.30
N ASP A 512 8.93 11.43 6.13
CA ASP A 512 7.99 11.75 5.04
C ASP A 512 8.72 12.23 3.76
N GLY A 513 10.06 12.20 3.73
CA GLY A 513 10.87 12.56 2.58
C GLY A 513 11.11 14.06 2.41
N GLN A 514 10.68 14.90 3.36
CA GLN A 514 10.98 16.32 3.33
C GLN A 514 12.38 16.61 3.87
N THR A 515 13.09 17.53 3.23
CA THR A 515 14.54 17.69 3.42
C THR A 515 14.97 19.12 3.71
N ALA A 516 16.06 19.25 4.48
CA ALA A 516 16.72 20.51 4.80
C ALA A 516 18.21 20.41 4.52
N VAL A 517 18.83 21.49 4.04
CA VAL A 517 20.28 21.56 3.85
C VAL A 517 20.85 22.84 4.46
N LEU A 518 21.85 22.68 5.32
CA LEU A 518 22.77 23.75 5.70
C LEU A 518 24.07 23.56 4.90
N GLN A 519 24.27 24.40 3.88
CA GLN A 519 25.47 24.29 3.05
C GLN A 519 26.74 24.59 3.84
N GLN A 520 27.75 23.74 3.64
CA GLN A 520 29.09 23.76 4.25
C GLN A 520 29.07 23.90 5.79
N GLY A 521 28.09 23.30 6.45
CA GLY A 521 27.92 23.40 7.90
C GLY A 521 28.91 22.62 8.76
N PHE A 522 29.65 21.62 8.24
CA PHE A 522 30.53 20.74 9.05
C PHE A 522 31.85 20.33 8.37
N THR A 523 32.94 19.95 9.07
CA THR A 523 34.25 19.54 8.49
C THR A 523 34.94 18.35 9.21
N ILE A 524 35.64 17.44 8.51
CA ILE A 524 36.34 16.28 9.13
C ILE A 524 37.87 16.36 8.93
N ASP A 525 38.68 15.87 9.89
CA ASP A 525 40.16 15.89 9.98
C ASP A 525 40.74 14.46 10.26
N ALA A 526 42.05 14.17 10.48
CA ALA A 526 42.61 12.78 10.33
C ALA A 526 43.14 11.97 11.57
N ARG A 527 43.64 12.61 12.63
CA ARG A 527 44.12 11.99 13.88
C ARG A 527 44.34 13.12 14.88
N VAL A 528 44.32 12.87 16.19
CA VAL A 528 44.80 13.87 17.15
C VAL A 528 46.31 13.87 17.00
N PRO A 529 46.89 14.84 16.30
CA PRO A 529 48.31 14.82 16.09
C PRO A 529 48.96 15.06 17.45
N VAL A 530 50.12 14.46 17.77
CA VAL A 530 51.03 15.17 18.68
C VAL A 530 51.46 16.39 17.87
N VAL A 531 51.28 17.58 18.42
CA VAL A 531 51.42 18.86 17.74
C VAL A 531 52.43 19.63 18.54
N LEU A 532 53.66 19.66 18.06
CA LEU A 532 54.62 20.68 18.40
C LEU A 532 54.26 21.93 17.60
N THR A 533 53.90 22.98 18.31
CA THR A 533 53.85 24.32 17.72
C THR A 533 54.98 25.11 18.31
N ALA A 534 55.91 25.55 17.47
CA ALA A 534 56.72 26.68 17.87
C ALA A 534 55.88 27.95 17.81
N ASN A 535 56.22 28.94 18.61
CA ASN A 535 55.69 30.27 18.33
C ASN A 535 56.35 30.93 17.08
N LYS A 536 57.37 30.29 16.44
CA LYS A 536 58.11 30.72 15.21
C LYS A 536 58.83 29.56 14.47
N ASP A 537 58.71 29.46 13.14
CA ASP A 537 59.26 28.34 12.34
C ASP A 537 60.52 28.67 11.51
N VAL A 538 60.62 29.90 10.99
CA VAL A 538 61.83 30.45 10.38
C VAL A 538 62.31 31.58 11.25
N VAL A 539 63.53 31.45 11.69
CA VAL A 539 64.23 32.46 12.42
C VAL A 539 65.38 32.90 11.54
N VAL A 540 65.24 34.06 10.90
CA VAL A 540 66.37 34.73 10.26
C VAL A 540 67.46 34.85 11.32
N ARG A 541 68.61 34.27 11.02
CA ARG A 541 69.74 34.08 11.94
C ARG A 541 69.89 35.27 12.92
N GLY A 542 69.58 35.06 14.23
CA GLY A 542 69.64 36.11 15.28
C GLY A 542 68.43 36.29 16.24
N ASN A 543 67.37 35.46 16.17
CA ASN A 543 66.15 35.59 17.00
C ASN A 543 65.80 34.29 17.80
N GLY A 544 64.85 34.30 18.76
CA GLY A 544 64.46 33.14 19.62
C GLY A 544 62.98 32.70 19.57
N PHE A 545 62.61 31.55 20.16
CA PHE A 545 61.30 30.86 19.98
C PHE A 545 60.87 29.85 21.10
N VAL A 546 59.56 29.65 21.28
CA VAL A 546 58.86 28.72 22.21
C VAL A 546 58.41 27.49 21.41
N VAL A 547 58.18 26.34 22.05
CA VAL A 547 57.60 25.10 21.51
C VAL A 547 56.51 24.58 22.44
N VAL A 548 55.39 24.10 21.92
CA VAL A 548 54.24 23.56 22.67
C VAL A 548 53.87 22.22 22.10
N ILE A 549 53.80 21.18 22.90
CA ILE A 549 53.41 19.83 22.50
C ILE A 549 51.94 19.62 22.86
N THR A 550 51.12 19.15 21.93
CA THR A 550 49.69 18.83 22.14
C THR A 550 49.38 17.53 21.43
N GLY A 551 49.16 16.40 22.10
CA GLY A 551 48.78 15.14 21.47
C GLY A 551 47.92 14.27 22.34
N GLU A 552 48.23 12.97 22.38
CA GLU A 552 47.44 12.03 23.16
C GLU A 552 47.57 12.32 24.66
N ALA A 553 46.47 12.14 25.38
CA ALA A 553 46.41 12.41 26.81
C ALA A 553 47.27 11.42 27.61
N GLU A 554 47.97 11.93 28.64
CA GLU A 554 48.75 11.16 29.62
C GLU A 554 49.82 10.23 29.04
N LYS A 555 50.54 10.72 28.03
CA LYS A 555 51.58 9.95 27.34
C LYS A 555 52.93 10.64 27.46
N ASP A 556 54.00 9.85 27.60
CA ASP A 556 55.35 10.40 27.66
C ASP A 556 55.79 10.82 26.25
N TYR A 557 56.58 11.90 26.16
CA TYR A 557 57.26 12.39 24.96
C TYR A 557 58.71 12.88 25.24
N ARG A 558 59.77 12.27 24.73
CA ARG A 558 61.18 12.74 24.66
C ARG A 558 61.38 13.93 23.72
N ILE A 559 61.81 15.11 24.21
CA ILE A 559 62.08 16.31 23.39
C ILE A 559 63.56 16.77 23.29
N PHE A 560 64.11 16.92 22.08
CA PHE A 560 65.55 17.19 21.88
C PHE A 560 65.91 17.92 20.57
N VAL A 561 66.96 18.76 20.61
CA VAL A 561 67.72 19.26 19.44
C VAL A 561 68.74 18.23 19.01
N GLU A 562 68.59 17.71 17.81
CA GLU A 562 69.46 16.64 17.34
C GLU A 562 70.88 17.12 16.96
N ASN A 563 71.88 16.23 17.16
CA ASN A 563 73.30 16.48 16.87
C ASN A 563 73.59 16.49 15.34
N ALA A 564 73.56 17.66 14.71
CA ALA A 564 74.04 17.93 13.36
C ALA A 564 75.59 17.86 13.21
N SER A 565 76.10 16.96 12.38
CA SER A 565 77.55 16.74 12.13
C SER A 565 78.21 17.86 11.31
N GLY A 566 79.44 18.23 11.65
CA GLY A 566 80.19 19.31 10.97
C GLY A 566 79.72 20.72 11.34
N VAL A 567 78.56 20.83 12.00
CA VAL A 567 78.09 21.98 12.75
C VAL A 567 78.44 21.71 14.20
N ALA A 568 79.44 22.42 14.72
CA ALA A 568 79.85 22.19 16.10
C ALA A 568 78.68 22.51 17.06
N PRO A 569 78.42 21.74 18.14
CA PRO A 569 77.23 21.90 19.00
C PRO A 569 76.98 23.33 19.50
N GLU A 570 78.04 24.13 19.62
CA GLU A 570 78.02 25.57 19.92
C GLU A 570 77.34 26.45 18.85
N SER A 571 77.03 25.89 17.69
CA SER A 571 76.33 26.53 16.57
C SER A 571 74.85 26.13 16.52
N TYR A 572 74.32 25.42 17.54
CA TYR A 572 72.90 25.03 17.64
C TYR A 572 72.08 26.04 18.47
N PRO A 573 70.75 26.10 18.26
CA PRO A 573 69.80 26.62 19.22
C PRO A 573 69.62 25.62 20.35
N VAL A 574 69.33 26.16 21.54
CA VAL A 574 69.42 25.41 22.80
C VAL A 574 68.16 25.60 23.65
N VAL A 575 67.74 24.55 24.35
CA VAL A 575 66.62 24.52 25.33
C VAL A 575 67.00 25.36 26.56
N THR A 576 66.04 26.09 27.12
CA THR A 576 66.24 26.92 28.32
C THR A 576 66.19 26.10 29.62
N PRO A 577 67.20 26.12 30.52
CA PRO A 577 67.24 25.26 31.72
C PRO A 577 66.14 25.53 32.79
N GLY A 578 65.68 24.50 33.52
CA GLY A 578 64.91 24.60 34.79
C GLY A 578 63.37 24.45 34.73
N GLN A 579 62.81 23.99 33.61
CA GLN A 579 61.36 23.90 33.36
C GLN A 579 60.70 22.65 33.99
N ALA A 580 59.41 22.70 34.36
CA ALA A 580 58.67 21.63 35.05
C ALA A 580 58.17 20.53 34.10
N GLY A 581 58.10 19.28 34.55
CA GLY A 581 57.71 18.12 33.72
C GLY A 581 58.85 17.53 32.88
N ILE A 582 59.99 18.23 32.76
CA ILE A 582 61.19 17.79 32.05
C ILE A 582 62.07 16.84 32.90
N ARG A 583 62.52 15.71 32.33
CA ARG A 583 63.38 14.68 32.95
C ARG A 583 64.52 14.27 31.99
N ASN A 584 65.64 13.68 32.46
CA ASN A 584 66.83 13.30 31.65
C ASN A 584 67.41 14.45 30.77
N TYR A 585 67.71 15.62 31.36
CA TYR A 585 68.02 16.89 30.66
C TYR A 585 69.47 17.10 30.14
N SER A 586 69.58 17.62 28.91
CA SER A 586 70.73 18.18 28.17
C SER A 586 70.28 19.49 27.48
N PRO A 587 71.16 20.50 27.23
CA PRO A 587 70.79 21.76 26.55
C PRO A 587 70.12 21.57 25.19
N THR A 588 70.15 20.35 24.67
CA THR A 588 69.56 19.93 23.42
C THR A 588 68.86 18.57 23.53
N ASP A 589 68.55 17.98 24.70
CA ASP A 589 67.81 16.68 24.79
C ASP A 589 67.17 16.39 26.14
N VAL A 590 65.87 16.07 26.20
CA VAL A 590 65.09 15.92 27.43
C VAL A 590 63.88 14.97 27.27
N ILE A 591 63.18 14.57 28.35
CA ILE A 591 61.89 13.83 28.37
C ILE A 591 60.78 14.67 29.00
N VAL A 592 59.58 14.72 28.41
CA VAL A 592 58.36 15.37 28.91
C VAL A 592 57.17 14.41 28.90
N THR A 593 56.05 14.76 29.53
CA THR A 593 54.82 13.95 29.58
C THR A 593 53.63 14.89 29.32
N THR A 594 52.69 14.53 28.44
CA THR A 594 51.45 15.29 28.21
C THR A 594 50.47 15.12 29.36
N ASP A 595 49.62 16.11 29.60
CA ASP A 595 48.58 16.05 30.63
C ASP A 595 47.30 15.33 30.15
N ALA A 596 46.26 15.27 30.99
CA ALA A 596 44.99 14.62 30.68
C ALA A 596 44.17 15.27 29.54
N THR A 597 44.60 16.44 29.05
CA THR A 597 44.05 17.09 27.86
C THR A 597 44.91 16.89 26.62
N GLY A 598 46.12 16.34 26.80
CA GLY A 598 47.09 16.09 25.74
C GLY A 598 48.25 17.08 25.65
N THR A 599 48.45 18.07 26.55
CA THR A 599 49.34 19.23 26.27
C THR A 599 50.57 19.38 27.20
N CYS A 600 51.67 20.01 26.73
CA CYS A 600 52.91 20.38 27.47
C CYS A 600 53.76 21.49 26.74
N TYR A 601 54.72 22.22 27.38
CA TYR A 601 55.45 23.40 26.78
C TYR A 601 56.99 23.43 27.01
N VAL A 602 57.82 23.92 26.04
CA VAL A 602 59.32 23.94 26.02
C VAL A 602 59.99 25.13 25.24
N GLN A 603 61.00 25.86 25.76
CA GLN A 603 61.61 27.12 25.16
C GLN A 603 63.06 27.02 24.55
N PHE A 604 63.39 27.72 23.41
CA PHE A 604 64.68 27.72 22.61
C PHE A 604 65.20 29.09 22.02
N GLU A 605 66.50 29.25 21.63
CA GLU A 605 67.15 30.55 21.16
C GLU A 605 68.23 30.46 20.02
N THR A 606 68.42 31.46 19.09
CA THR A 606 69.44 31.49 17.95
C THR A 606 70.34 32.77 17.83
N ASN A 607 71.51 32.72 17.14
CA ASN A 607 72.51 33.81 16.99
C ASN A 607 73.33 33.80 15.66
N GLN A 608 74.28 34.73 15.42
CA GLN A 608 75.05 34.87 14.14
C GLN A 608 75.96 33.67 13.79
N SER A 609 76.42 32.95 14.80
CA SER A 609 77.18 31.70 14.65
C SER A 609 76.26 30.49 14.51
N THR A 610 74.96 30.66 14.77
CA THR A 610 73.97 29.66 14.42
C THR A 610 74.05 29.47 12.92
N THR A 611 74.48 28.28 12.54
CA THR A 611 74.77 27.95 11.14
C THR A 611 73.51 28.14 10.33
N ASP A 612 73.69 28.51 9.06
CA ASP A 612 72.60 28.55 8.10
C ASP A 612 72.08 27.14 7.84
N THR A 613 71.25 26.68 8.75
CA THR A 613 70.81 25.32 8.81
C THR A 613 69.56 25.26 9.64
N TRP A 614 68.81 24.22 9.37
CA TRP A 614 67.74 23.81 10.22
C TRP A 614 68.26 23.24 11.52
N PHE A 615 67.53 23.54 12.59
CA PHE A 615 67.65 22.83 13.85
C PHE A 615 66.34 22.15 14.14
N THR A 616 66.41 20.84 14.21
CA THR A 616 65.26 20.01 14.51
C THR A 616 65.10 19.95 16.02
N ILE A 617 63.90 20.25 16.49
CA ILE A 617 63.46 20.01 17.84
C ILE A 617 62.34 18.98 17.75
N ARG A 618 62.64 17.79 18.22
CA ARG A 618 61.72 16.67 18.21
C ARG A 618 61.12 16.52 19.57
N ALA A 619 59.81 16.32 19.73
CA ALA A 619 59.26 15.57 20.85
C ALA A 619 58.63 14.28 20.38
N GLU A 620 59.04 13.14 20.94
CA GLU A 620 58.62 11.81 20.52
C GLU A 620 58.16 10.99 21.69
N ASP A 621 57.17 10.14 21.56
CA ASP A 621 56.84 9.24 22.64
C ASP A 621 58.01 8.28 22.94
N PRO A 622 58.54 8.14 24.18
CA PRO A 622 59.70 7.27 24.43
C PRO A 622 59.37 5.78 24.34
N ALA A 623 58.12 5.40 24.61
CA ALA A 623 57.62 4.02 24.48
C ALA A 623 57.25 3.71 23.03
N ASP A 624 56.97 4.77 22.28
CA ASP A 624 56.75 4.71 20.86
C ASP A 624 57.36 5.93 20.16
N THR A 625 58.67 5.88 19.89
CA THR A 625 59.46 7.00 19.31
C THR A 625 58.97 7.46 17.92
N GLY A 626 57.97 6.78 17.35
CA GLY A 626 57.27 7.11 16.11
C GLY A 626 56.03 8.01 16.27
N ALA A 627 55.49 8.16 17.48
CA ALA A 627 54.47 9.16 17.78
C ALA A 627 55.17 10.44 18.25
N PHE A 628 55.65 11.21 17.29
CA PHE A 628 56.43 12.41 17.55
C PHE A 628 55.92 13.56 16.70
N ASP A 629 56.15 14.76 17.17
CA ASP A 629 56.12 15.91 16.31
C ASP A 629 57.43 16.64 16.45
N GLU A 630 57.83 17.20 15.34
CA GLU A 630 59.11 17.84 15.17
C GLU A 630 58.81 19.18 14.59
N ILE A 631 59.18 20.19 15.33
CA ILE A 631 59.34 21.47 14.69
C ILE A 631 60.79 21.58 14.28
N ARG A 632 60.97 22.04 13.07
CA ARG A 632 62.28 22.47 12.62
C ARG A 632 62.24 23.96 12.69
N VAL A 633 63.16 24.54 13.44
CA VAL A 633 63.35 25.97 13.39
C VAL A 633 64.49 26.23 12.44
N GLN A 634 64.12 26.77 11.29
CA GLN A 634 65.06 27.11 10.26
C GLN A 634 65.83 28.31 10.72
N VAL A 635 67.14 28.17 10.77
CA VAL A 635 67.99 29.33 10.83
C VAL A 635 68.60 29.50 9.47
N VAL A 636 68.01 30.37 8.65
CA VAL A 636 68.33 30.40 7.22
C VAL A 636 68.77 31.72 6.62
N GLN A 637 69.40 31.51 5.48
CA GLN A 637 69.51 32.27 4.27
C GLN A 637 68.46 31.72 3.29
N GLY A 638 67.66 32.60 2.68
CA GLY A 638 66.39 32.26 2.01
C GLY A 638 66.46 31.30 0.81
N ASP A 639 65.31 30.69 0.49
CA ASP A 639 65.10 29.51 -0.37
C ASP A 639 63.92 29.66 -1.36
N VAL A 640 63.88 28.85 -2.43
CA VAL A 640 62.71 28.71 -3.34
C VAL A 640 62.27 27.27 -3.48
N THR A 641 60.99 27.06 -3.19
CA THR A 641 60.33 25.75 -3.35
C THR A 641 59.28 25.82 -4.45
N ILE A 642 58.97 24.67 -5.03
CA ILE A 642 57.80 24.46 -5.90
C ILE A 642 57.24 23.08 -5.61
N VAL A 643 55.94 23.03 -5.47
CA VAL A 643 55.12 21.83 -5.38
C VAL A 643 54.01 21.95 -6.40
N ALA A 644 53.68 20.85 -7.06
CA ALA A 644 52.41 20.72 -7.74
C ALA A 644 51.40 20.22 -6.70
N ALA A 645 50.33 20.98 -6.48
CA ALA A 645 49.29 20.62 -5.53
C ALA A 645 48.59 19.34 -6.01
N GLY A 646 48.47 18.33 -5.15
CA GLY A 646 47.88 17.03 -5.50
C GLY A 646 48.89 15.89 -5.46
N SER A 647 48.56 14.76 -6.09
CA SER A 647 49.27 13.49 -5.94
C SER A 647 50.57 13.38 -6.76
N GLY A 648 50.93 14.40 -7.56
CA GLY A 648 52.00 14.29 -8.54
C GLY A 648 51.63 13.48 -9.78
N VAL A 649 50.42 12.91 -9.85
CA VAL A 649 49.89 12.15 -10.99
C VAL A 649 48.52 12.69 -11.35
N TYR A 650 48.41 13.32 -12.53
CA TYR A 650 47.22 14.07 -12.92
C TYR A 650 46.66 13.54 -14.23
N PRO A 651 45.33 13.48 -14.38
CA PRO A 651 44.73 13.22 -15.67
C PRO A 651 45.05 14.36 -16.64
N ILE A 652 45.30 14.03 -17.92
CA ILE A 652 45.55 15.04 -18.96
C ILE A 652 44.30 15.91 -19.14
N GLY A 653 44.46 17.24 -19.10
CA GLY A 653 43.38 18.21 -19.29
C GLY A 653 42.95 18.93 -18.01
N GLU A 654 43.49 18.55 -16.84
CA GLU A 654 43.31 19.30 -15.60
C GLU A 654 44.29 20.46 -15.46
N GLU A 655 43.84 21.49 -14.72
CA GLU A 655 44.67 22.61 -14.31
C GLU A 655 45.45 22.25 -13.04
N ILE A 656 46.77 22.34 -13.13
CA ILE A 656 47.66 21.99 -12.04
C ILE A 656 48.08 23.26 -11.32
N LEU A 657 47.70 23.40 -10.05
CA LEU A 657 48.18 24.48 -9.20
C LEU A 657 49.62 24.18 -8.78
N LEU A 658 50.55 24.93 -9.33
CA LEU A 658 51.93 24.98 -8.86
C LEU A 658 52.02 26.07 -7.81
N SER A 659 52.57 25.77 -6.65
CA SER A 659 52.80 26.78 -5.63
C SER A 659 54.10 26.49 -4.92
N GLY A 660 54.56 27.44 -4.15
CA GLY A 660 55.76 27.26 -3.37
C GLY A 660 56.05 28.50 -2.56
N THR A 661 57.22 28.50 -1.96
CA THR A 661 57.72 29.62 -1.19
C THR A 661 58.94 30.22 -1.86
N ASN A 662 59.18 31.49 -1.59
CA ASN A 662 60.40 32.19 -1.93
C ASN A 662 60.79 33.08 -0.74
N THR A 663 61.49 32.49 0.23
CA THR A 663 61.87 33.16 1.49
C THR A 663 63.11 34.06 1.35
N GLY A 664 63.65 34.14 0.13
CA GLY A 664 64.79 34.97 -0.23
C GLY A 664 64.47 36.15 -1.16
N SER A 665 63.29 36.18 -1.81
CA SER A 665 62.92 37.15 -2.85
C SER A 665 61.40 37.27 -3.06
N VAL A 666 60.94 38.41 -3.54
CA VAL A 666 59.51 38.71 -3.77
C VAL A 666 58.96 38.25 -5.14
N VAL A 667 59.71 37.49 -5.95
CA VAL A 667 59.31 37.01 -7.30
C VAL A 667 59.97 35.66 -7.65
N THR A 668 59.26 34.77 -8.34
CA THR A 668 59.72 33.43 -8.79
C THR A 668 59.52 33.21 -10.32
N TYR A 669 60.39 32.44 -11.00
CA TYR A 669 60.31 32.12 -12.45
C TYR A 669 60.21 30.61 -12.72
N LEU A 670 59.40 30.17 -13.69
CA LEU A 670 59.07 28.75 -13.95
C LEU A 670 59.39 28.26 -15.38
N PHE A 671 59.78 26.99 -15.51
CA PHE A 671 59.92 26.26 -16.80
C PHE A 671 59.84 24.72 -16.66
N ALA A 672 59.66 23.97 -17.75
CA ALA A 672 59.39 22.52 -17.76
C ALA A 672 60.31 21.70 -18.69
N THR A 673 60.57 20.43 -18.36
CA THR A 673 61.23 19.44 -19.24
C THR A 673 60.51 18.09 -19.15
N GLY A 674 60.53 17.28 -20.21
CA GLY A 674 59.84 15.99 -20.20
C GLY A 674 59.73 15.38 -21.61
N PRO A 675 59.01 14.25 -21.76
CA PRO A 675 58.78 13.60 -23.05
C PRO A 675 58.27 14.60 -24.10
N GLY A 676 58.99 14.74 -25.22
CA GLY A 676 58.62 15.66 -26.30
C GLY A 676 58.97 17.15 -26.09
N LEU A 677 59.54 17.56 -24.95
CA LEU A 677 59.96 18.95 -24.66
C LEU A 677 61.46 19.20 -24.93
N ALA A 678 61.84 20.48 -25.03
CA ALA A 678 63.24 20.88 -25.22
C ALA A 678 64.11 20.55 -23.99
N ALA A 679 65.33 20.06 -24.22
CA ALA A 679 66.21 19.53 -23.17
C ALA A 679 66.63 20.57 -22.10
N ASN A 680 66.72 21.85 -22.46
CA ASN A 680 67.13 22.93 -21.55
C ASN A 680 65.99 23.56 -20.76
N GLY A 681 64.74 23.14 -21.00
CA GLY A 681 63.55 23.78 -20.45
C GLY A 681 62.67 24.39 -21.53
N SER A 682 61.36 24.34 -21.32
CA SER A 682 60.35 25.03 -22.11
C SER A 682 59.40 25.80 -21.18
N ARG A 683 58.90 26.94 -21.63
CA ARG A 683 58.03 27.82 -20.84
C ARG A 683 56.66 27.15 -20.59
N LEU A 684 56.07 27.30 -19.39
CA LEU A 684 54.89 26.51 -19.00
C LEU A 684 53.62 26.90 -19.74
N ASP A 685 53.39 28.19 -19.95
CA ASP A 685 52.23 28.73 -20.66
C ASP A 685 52.34 28.63 -22.20
N ASP A 686 53.53 28.33 -22.74
CA ASP A 686 53.74 28.01 -24.16
C ASP A 686 54.96 27.08 -24.32
N LEU A 687 54.68 25.77 -24.36
CA LEU A 687 55.70 24.72 -24.37
C LEU A 687 56.52 24.65 -25.67
N ALA A 688 56.16 25.42 -26.71
CA ALA A 688 56.96 25.55 -27.92
C ALA A 688 58.19 26.47 -27.72
N VAL A 689 58.21 27.28 -26.66
CA VAL A 689 59.26 28.28 -26.37
C VAL A 689 60.27 27.70 -25.38
N ALA A 690 61.54 27.59 -25.78
CA ALA A 690 62.62 27.07 -24.95
C ALA A 690 63.20 28.12 -23.97
N SER A 691 63.63 27.69 -22.79
CA SER A 691 64.19 28.53 -21.71
C SER A 691 65.67 28.86 -21.89
N ILE A 692 66.06 30.12 -21.60
CA ILE A 692 67.43 30.65 -21.81
C ILE A 692 67.95 31.36 -20.55
N THR A 693 69.14 31.00 -20.07
CA THR A 693 69.74 31.55 -18.83
C THR A 693 69.91 33.08 -18.87
N ARG A 694 69.57 33.74 -17.76
CA ARG A 694 69.53 35.20 -17.51
C ARG A 694 68.54 36.01 -18.35
N ASP A 695 67.67 35.37 -19.14
CA ASP A 695 66.61 36.04 -19.90
C ASP A 695 65.23 35.71 -19.35
N ALA A 696 64.69 36.61 -18.51
CA ALA A 696 63.39 36.47 -17.87
C ALA A 696 62.21 36.28 -18.83
N GLY A 697 62.30 36.73 -20.09
CA GLY A 697 61.20 36.64 -21.07
C GLY A 697 60.92 35.22 -21.57
N THR A 698 61.85 34.28 -21.34
CA THR A 698 61.74 32.87 -21.76
C THR A 698 61.23 31.93 -20.65
N PHE A 699 60.79 32.50 -19.52
CA PHE A 699 60.21 31.79 -18.38
C PHE A 699 58.83 32.36 -18.05
N THR A 700 58.03 31.56 -17.35
CA THR A 700 56.76 32.01 -16.78
C THR A 700 57.04 32.72 -15.46
N ARG A 701 56.56 33.95 -15.24
CA ARG A 701 56.87 34.78 -14.05
C ARG A 701 55.70 34.80 -13.07
N VAL A 702 55.99 34.69 -11.77
CA VAL A 702 55.00 34.66 -10.68
C VAL A 702 55.45 35.56 -9.51
N ASP A 703 54.54 36.38 -8.97
CA ASP A 703 54.82 37.24 -7.81
C ASP A 703 54.69 36.48 -6.47
N VAL A 704 55.43 36.90 -5.44
CA VAL A 704 55.46 36.28 -4.09
C VAL A 704 54.82 37.22 -3.07
N GLU A 705 53.93 36.66 -2.26
CA GLU A 705 53.15 37.34 -1.24
C GLU A 705 53.96 37.63 0.03
N SER A 706 53.40 38.44 0.94
CA SER A 706 54.09 38.90 2.15
C SER A 706 54.38 37.82 3.21
N ASP A 707 53.82 36.62 3.04
CA ASP A 707 54.12 35.42 3.83
C ASP A 707 55.12 34.48 3.11
N ASP A 708 55.81 35.03 2.11
CA ASP A 708 56.80 34.38 1.25
C ASP A 708 56.23 33.27 0.35
N THR A 709 54.91 33.19 0.15
CA THR A 709 54.27 32.19 -0.73
C THR A 709 53.99 32.72 -2.14
N TRP A 710 53.95 31.84 -3.15
CA TRP A 710 53.52 32.16 -4.51
C TRP A 710 52.73 31.00 -5.11
N ALA A 711 51.84 31.29 -6.05
CA ALA A 711 51.04 30.28 -6.72
C ALA A 711 50.79 30.61 -8.20
N TYR A 712 50.77 29.57 -9.05
CA TYR A 712 50.60 29.62 -10.49
C TYR A 712 49.78 28.43 -10.99
N ARG A 713 48.76 28.70 -11.79
CA ARG A 713 47.86 27.68 -12.35
C ARG A 713 48.32 27.28 -13.75
N TRP A 714 48.66 26.02 -13.94
CA TRP A 714 49.13 25.47 -15.22
C TRP A 714 48.05 24.62 -15.88
N ASP A 715 47.40 25.15 -16.91
CA ASP A 715 46.39 24.45 -17.71
C ASP A 715 47.06 23.50 -18.72
N THR A 716 47.00 22.20 -18.45
CA THR A 716 47.66 21.19 -19.29
C THR A 716 46.90 20.87 -20.58
N GLY A 717 45.65 21.33 -20.73
CA GLY A 717 44.81 21.10 -21.91
C GLY A 717 45.11 22.04 -23.08
N VAL A 718 45.63 23.24 -22.83
CA VAL A 718 45.87 24.29 -23.83
C VAL A 718 47.31 24.25 -24.41
N CYS A 719 48.24 23.57 -23.73
CA CYS A 719 49.67 23.57 -24.07
C CYS A 719 50.11 22.57 -25.16
N GLY A 720 49.19 21.90 -25.85
CA GLY A 720 49.49 21.14 -27.09
C GLY A 720 50.20 19.78 -26.91
N LEU A 721 50.04 19.09 -25.79
CA LEU A 721 50.64 17.78 -25.50
C LEU A 721 49.96 16.65 -26.31
N LEU A 722 50.29 16.50 -27.59
CA LEU A 722 49.58 15.63 -28.54
C LEU A 722 49.76 14.09 -28.38
N SER A 723 50.58 13.60 -27.44
CA SER A 723 50.71 12.15 -27.16
C SER A 723 51.31 11.85 -25.76
N GLY A 724 51.00 12.68 -24.76
CA GLY A 724 51.91 13.02 -23.67
C GLY A 724 51.80 12.28 -22.33
N CYS A 725 51.38 11.01 -22.24
CA CYS A 725 51.43 10.29 -20.96
C CYS A 725 52.89 10.07 -20.50
N GLY A 726 53.23 10.46 -19.28
CA GLY A 726 54.59 10.34 -18.73
C GLY A 726 55.00 11.46 -17.78
N ASN A 727 56.27 11.45 -17.36
CA ASN A 727 56.77 12.31 -16.30
C ASN A 727 57.39 13.60 -16.85
N TYR A 728 56.86 14.75 -16.45
CA TYR A 728 57.38 16.08 -16.76
C TYR A 728 57.93 16.73 -15.49
N THR A 729 59.14 17.27 -15.55
CA THR A 729 59.77 17.98 -14.45
C THR A 729 59.69 19.48 -14.66
N ILE A 730 59.09 20.16 -13.70
CA ILE A 730 58.90 21.61 -13.62
C ILE A 730 59.93 22.20 -12.66
N TYR A 731 60.48 23.35 -13.00
CA TYR A 731 61.51 24.07 -12.27
C TYR A 731 60.96 25.43 -11.85
N ALA A 732 61.22 25.85 -10.62
CA ALA A 732 61.01 27.20 -10.10
C ALA A 732 62.32 27.77 -9.60
N VAL A 733 62.75 28.91 -10.12
CA VAL A 733 64.07 29.48 -9.85
C VAL A 733 63.95 30.89 -9.25
N MET A 734 64.81 31.23 -8.27
CA MET A 734 64.88 32.58 -7.68
C MET A 734 65.29 33.67 -8.68
N GLN A 735 66.03 33.28 -9.72
CA GLN A 735 66.49 34.15 -10.80
C GLN A 735 66.42 33.39 -12.13
N PRO A 736 66.21 34.06 -13.28
CA PRO A 736 65.91 33.36 -14.53
C PRO A 736 67.13 32.59 -15.05
N ASN A 737 67.23 31.28 -14.78
CA ASN A 737 68.35 30.42 -15.19
C ASN A 737 67.81 29.11 -15.79
N ALA A 738 68.34 28.69 -16.94
CA ALA A 738 67.89 27.48 -17.63
C ALA A 738 68.57 26.21 -17.06
N LYS A 739 68.03 25.02 -17.37
CA LYS A 739 68.43 23.74 -16.73
C LYS A 739 69.93 23.44 -16.78
N CYS A 740 70.63 23.87 -17.82
CA CYS A 740 72.02 23.49 -18.08
C CYS A 740 73.09 24.39 -17.42
N ASP A 741 72.73 25.45 -16.69
CA ASP A 741 73.70 26.35 -16.02
C ASP A 741 73.33 26.62 -14.54
N PRO A 742 73.71 25.72 -13.61
CA PRO A 742 73.23 25.70 -12.23
C PRO A 742 74.10 26.46 -11.21
N ALA A 743 75.11 27.23 -11.63
CA ALA A 743 76.24 27.55 -10.75
C ALA A 743 76.01 28.56 -9.59
N ASP A 744 74.82 29.11 -9.35
CA ASP A 744 74.53 29.86 -8.10
C ASP A 744 73.03 30.17 -7.87
N THR A 745 72.12 29.33 -8.38
CA THR A 745 70.68 29.56 -8.24
C THR A 745 70.10 28.52 -7.30
N VAL A 746 69.45 28.94 -6.21
CA VAL A 746 68.54 28.03 -5.51
C VAL A 746 67.21 28.01 -6.25
N TYR A 747 66.77 26.79 -6.54
CA TYR A 747 65.61 26.50 -7.35
C TYR A 747 64.94 25.26 -6.80
N GLY A 748 63.61 25.25 -6.85
CA GLY A 748 62.80 24.08 -6.60
C GLY A 748 62.50 23.36 -7.91
N THR A 749 62.23 22.06 -7.83
CA THR A 749 61.63 21.33 -8.94
C THR A 749 60.54 20.41 -8.45
N THR A 750 59.51 20.20 -9.26
CA THR A 750 58.50 19.18 -9.02
C THR A 750 58.30 18.34 -10.27
N THR A 751 57.97 17.06 -10.13
CA THR A 751 57.66 16.19 -11.26
C THR A 751 56.18 15.87 -11.25
N VAL A 752 55.56 16.05 -12.41
CA VAL A 752 54.17 15.83 -12.68
C VAL A 752 54.08 14.67 -13.67
N THR A 753 53.39 13.61 -13.29
CA THR A 753 53.08 12.48 -14.18
C THR A 753 51.71 12.71 -14.76
N LEU A 754 51.63 12.85 -16.08
CA LEU A 754 50.34 12.96 -16.75
C LEU A 754 49.90 11.56 -17.21
N ARG A 755 48.64 11.20 -16.91
CA ARG A 755 48.04 9.88 -17.26
C ARG A 755 46.60 10.03 -17.75
N ASP A 756 45.99 8.92 -18.14
CA ASP A 756 44.56 8.85 -18.45
C ASP A 756 43.71 8.64 -17.18
N GLU A 757 42.50 9.18 -17.17
CA GLU A 757 41.55 9.12 -16.05
C GLU A 757 40.84 7.75 -15.95
N LEU A 758 40.76 7.19 -14.73
CA LEU A 758 39.98 5.98 -14.42
C LEU A 758 38.51 6.37 -14.23
N ALA A 759 37.67 6.00 -15.18
CA ALA A 759 36.23 6.25 -15.12
C ALA A 759 35.49 4.92 -15.21
N ALA A 760 34.73 4.58 -14.17
CA ALA A 760 33.85 3.43 -14.17
C ALA A 760 32.59 3.79 -14.95
N LYS A 761 32.33 3.02 -16.01
CA LYS A 761 31.19 3.24 -16.87
C LYS A 761 30.66 1.91 -17.33
N PHE A 762 29.34 1.81 -17.44
CA PHE A 762 28.71 0.66 -18.04
C PHE A 762 27.51 1.07 -18.87
N THR A 763 27.09 0.14 -19.72
CA THR A 763 25.81 0.19 -20.41
C THR A 763 25.01 -1.08 -20.11
N VAL A 764 23.69 -0.97 -20.26
CA VAL A 764 22.76 -2.09 -20.15
C VAL A 764 22.00 -2.24 -21.45
N ASN A 765 21.65 -3.47 -21.81
CA ASN A 765 20.87 -3.72 -23.02
C ASN A 765 19.40 -3.29 -22.88
N VAL A 766 18.85 -3.33 -21.66
CA VAL A 766 17.47 -2.93 -21.33
C VAL A 766 17.43 -2.29 -19.94
N THR A 767 16.57 -1.29 -19.75
CA THR A 767 16.33 -0.61 -18.45
C THR A 767 14.95 -0.90 -17.87
N GLU A 768 14.08 -1.55 -18.64
CA GLU A 768 12.73 -1.90 -18.23
C GLU A 768 12.25 -3.18 -18.91
N GLY A 769 11.48 -4.01 -18.20
CA GLY A 769 10.81 -5.18 -18.75
C GLY A 769 10.09 -6.01 -17.69
N ASN A 770 9.37 -7.05 -18.12
CA ASN A 770 8.63 -7.91 -17.19
C ASN A 770 9.54 -8.95 -16.53
N THR A 771 9.20 -9.38 -15.30
CA THR A 771 9.87 -10.51 -14.64
C THR A 771 9.56 -11.86 -15.33
N PRO A 772 10.54 -12.79 -15.46
CA PRO A 772 11.96 -12.60 -15.13
C PRO A 772 12.69 -11.74 -16.17
N LEU A 773 13.33 -10.66 -15.73
CA LEU A 773 14.06 -9.74 -16.61
C LEU A 773 15.56 -10.06 -16.58
N THR A 774 16.08 -10.58 -17.68
CA THR A 774 17.52 -10.79 -17.86
C THR A 774 18.18 -9.56 -18.48
N VAL A 775 19.10 -8.95 -17.74
CA VAL A 775 19.86 -7.77 -18.15
C VAL A 775 21.32 -8.15 -18.37
N GLN A 776 21.86 -7.78 -19.53
CA GLN A 776 23.28 -7.85 -19.85
C GLN A 776 23.92 -6.51 -19.51
N PHE A 777 24.91 -6.56 -18.62
CA PHE A 777 25.73 -5.42 -18.27
C PHE A 777 27.03 -5.45 -19.07
N THR A 778 27.39 -4.33 -19.70
CA THR A 778 28.61 -4.19 -20.50
C THR A 778 29.50 -3.14 -19.87
N ASP A 779 30.73 -3.55 -19.52
CA ASP A 779 31.75 -2.64 -19.00
C ASP A 779 32.29 -1.74 -20.11
N GLU A 780 32.29 -0.43 -19.88
CA GLU A 780 32.88 0.60 -20.73
C GLU A 780 33.94 1.42 -19.97
N SER A 781 34.42 0.90 -18.85
CA SER A 781 35.32 1.63 -17.97
C SER A 781 36.68 1.90 -18.64
N THR A 782 37.23 3.10 -18.47
CA THR A 782 38.52 3.54 -19.03
C THR A 782 39.60 3.62 -17.95
N GLY A 783 40.88 3.77 -18.33
CA GLY A 783 41.97 3.95 -17.36
C GLY A 783 42.59 2.65 -16.82
N ASN A 784 42.71 1.62 -17.66
CA ASN A 784 43.38 0.34 -17.36
C ASN A 784 42.79 -0.41 -16.14
N VAL A 785 41.50 -0.73 -16.18
CA VAL A 785 40.79 -1.48 -15.12
C VAL A 785 41.29 -2.92 -15.03
N THR A 786 41.42 -3.45 -13.80
CA THR A 786 41.84 -4.84 -13.56
C THR A 786 40.89 -5.63 -12.64
N SER A 787 39.85 -5.02 -12.07
CA SER A 787 38.87 -5.68 -11.20
C SER A 787 37.51 -4.97 -11.19
N TRP A 788 36.42 -5.74 -11.07
CA TRP A 788 35.02 -5.26 -11.10
C TRP A 788 34.23 -5.82 -9.92
N LEU A 789 33.32 -5.02 -9.37
CA LEU A 789 32.30 -5.45 -8.42
C LEU A 789 30.98 -4.77 -8.78
N TRP A 790 30.00 -5.58 -9.17
CA TRP A 790 28.64 -5.18 -9.48
C TRP A 790 27.75 -5.36 -8.26
N ASP A 791 26.90 -4.38 -7.99
CA ASP A 791 25.74 -4.49 -7.11
C ASP A 791 24.49 -4.30 -7.96
N PHE A 792 23.62 -5.32 -8.00
CA PHE A 792 22.42 -5.30 -8.83
C PHE A 792 21.21 -4.67 -8.14
N GLY A 793 21.31 -4.28 -6.86
CA GLY A 793 20.23 -3.66 -6.10
C GLY A 793 19.17 -4.62 -5.56
N ASP A 794 19.31 -5.94 -5.80
CA ASP A 794 18.43 -7.01 -5.30
C ASP A 794 19.11 -7.86 -4.19
N GLY A 795 20.21 -7.35 -3.63
CA GLY A 795 21.04 -8.04 -2.65
C GLY A 795 22.06 -9.02 -3.26
N LYS A 796 22.13 -9.17 -4.59
CA LYS A 796 23.14 -9.99 -5.27
C LYS A 796 24.23 -9.14 -5.91
N THR A 797 25.43 -9.73 -6.03
CA THR A 797 26.62 -9.07 -6.59
C THR A 797 27.36 -9.96 -7.59
N SER A 798 28.26 -9.38 -8.38
CA SER A 798 29.13 -10.12 -9.31
C SER A 798 30.50 -9.47 -9.47
N THR A 799 31.54 -10.27 -9.74
CA THR A 799 32.90 -9.78 -10.04
C THR A 799 33.33 -10.00 -11.49
N VAL A 800 32.42 -10.53 -12.32
CA VAL A 800 32.65 -10.69 -13.76
C VAL A 800 32.68 -9.30 -14.41
N GLN A 801 33.60 -9.07 -15.35
CA GLN A 801 33.70 -7.77 -16.04
C GLN A 801 32.38 -7.33 -16.69
N SER A 802 31.67 -8.23 -17.37
CA SER A 802 30.39 -7.94 -18.02
C SER A 802 29.38 -9.06 -17.72
N PRO A 803 28.70 -9.00 -16.56
CA PRO A 803 27.82 -10.06 -16.09
C PRO A 803 26.47 -10.03 -16.80
N ILE A 804 25.77 -11.16 -16.72
CA ILE A 804 24.34 -11.27 -16.99
C ILE A 804 23.67 -11.48 -15.63
N HIS A 805 22.62 -10.74 -15.36
CA HIS A 805 21.82 -10.89 -14.15
C HIS A 805 20.34 -11.00 -14.48
N THR A 806 19.61 -11.82 -13.74
CA THR A 806 18.17 -12.02 -13.89
C THR A 806 17.46 -11.56 -12.63
N TYR A 807 16.55 -10.60 -12.78
CA TYR A 807 15.65 -10.15 -11.74
C TYR A 807 14.37 -11.00 -11.78
N GLU A 808 14.11 -11.70 -10.68
CA GLU A 808 12.99 -12.67 -10.56
C GLU A 808 11.72 -12.04 -9.97
N SER A 809 11.82 -10.83 -9.39
CA SER A 809 10.70 -10.11 -8.78
C SER A 809 10.53 -8.75 -9.43
N ALA A 810 9.28 -8.25 -9.47
CA ALA A 810 9.02 -6.87 -9.83
C ALA A 810 9.57 -5.91 -8.78
N GLY A 811 9.98 -4.72 -9.22
CA GLY A 811 10.60 -3.72 -8.35
C GLY A 811 11.51 -2.77 -9.13
N ARG A 812 11.99 -1.75 -8.41
CA ARG A 812 12.93 -0.78 -8.93
C ARG A 812 14.31 -1.07 -8.34
N TYR A 813 15.25 -1.51 -9.17
CA TYR A 813 16.59 -1.90 -8.76
C TYR A 813 17.62 -0.86 -9.17
N ILE A 814 18.46 -0.44 -8.22
CA ILE A 814 19.53 0.53 -8.48
C ILE A 814 20.84 -0.25 -8.65
N VAL A 815 21.38 -0.24 -9.86
CA VAL A 815 22.61 -0.96 -10.22
C VAL A 815 23.81 -0.02 -10.19
N SER A 816 24.92 -0.51 -9.65
CA SER A 816 26.21 0.18 -9.70
C SER A 816 27.36 -0.77 -10.03
N LEU A 817 28.38 -0.25 -10.72
CA LEU A 817 29.66 -0.90 -10.98
C LEU A 817 30.77 -0.17 -10.23
N ASN A 818 31.54 -0.91 -9.44
CA ASN A 818 32.82 -0.50 -8.90
C ASN A 818 33.95 -1.10 -9.75
N ALA A 819 34.63 -0.26 -10.53
CA ALA A 819 35.78 -0.64 -11.34
C ALA A 819 37.08 -0.20 -10.65
N SER A 820 38.06 -1.09 -10.56
CA SER A 820 39.31 -0.81 -9.84
C SER A 820 40.54 -1.31 -10.57
N ASN A 821 41.68 -0.67 -10.28
CA ASN A 821 43.01 -1.10 -10.68
C ASN A 821 44.00 -0.94 -9.51
N ALA A 822 45.29 -1.16 -9.75
CA ALA A 822 46.33 -1.06 -8.72
C ALA A 822 46.47 0.34 -8.05
N TYR A 823 45.82 1.37 -8.61
CA TYR A 823 45.97 2.76 -8.19
C TYR A 823 44.68 3.37 -7.61
N GLY A 824 43.59 2.62 -7.53
CA GLY A 824 42.34 3.09 -6.96
C GLY A 824 41.11 2.42 -7.58
N TYR A 825 39.94 2.95 -7.21
CA TYR A 825 38.65 2.51 -7.73
C TYR A 825 37.79 3.71 -8.10
N ASN A 826 36.83 3.49 -8.98
CA ASN A 826 35.79 4.45 -9.34
C ASN A 826 34.43 3.75 -9.35
N LEU A 827 33.40 4.47 -8.90
CA LEU A 827 32.02 4.00 -8.94
C LEU A 827 31.32 4.66 -10.12
N SER A 828 30.66 3.86 -10.95
CA SER A 828 29.81 4.38 -12.02
C SER A 828 28.64 5.16 -11.45
N SER A 829 28.09 6.10 -12.23
CA SER A 829 26.75 6.63 -11.94
C SER A 829 25.73 5.49 -11.86
N PRO A 830 24.80 5.49 -10.88
CA PRO A 830 23.83 4.42 -10.74
C PRO A 830 22.87 4.38 -11.94
N ALA A 831 22.51 3.18 -12.39
CA ALA A 831 21.44 2.98 -13.37
C ALA A 831 20.24 2.33 -12.70
N THR A 832 19.03 2.79 -13.01
CA THR A 832 17.80 2.13 -12.56
C THR A 832 17.37 1.06 -13.56
N ILE A 833 17.08 -0.15 -13.08
CA ILE A 833 16.37 -1.19 -13.80
C ILE A 833 14.97 -1.31 -13.20
N THR A 834 13.93 -1.06 -14.00
CA THR A 834 12.53 -1.22 -13.61
C THR A 834 12.03 -2.59 -14.05
N VAL A 835 11.68 -3.44 -13.11
CA VAL A 835 11.12 -4.77 -13.40
C VAL A 835 9.64 -4.74 -13.07
N LEU A 836 8.83 -5.12 -14.05
CA LEU A 836 7.37 -5.08 -13.96
C LEU A 836 6.81 -6.50 -13.82
N ASP A 837 5.63 -6.65 -13.23
CA ASP A 837 4.93 -7.92 -13.29
C ASP A 837 4.41 -8.20 -14.70
N PRO A 838 4.64 -9.42 -15.25
CA PRO A 838 4.10 -9.79 -16.55
C PRO A 838 2.57 -9.76 -16.54
N PRO A 839 1.93 -9.34 -17.64
CA PRO A 839 0.49 -9.45 -17.81
C PRO A 839 0.00 -10.86 -17.52
N ALA A 840 -1.04 -10.99 -16.70
CA ALA A 840 -1.77 -12.23 -16.46
C ALA A 840 -3.24 -12.01 -16.81
N ALA A 841 -3.64 -12.44 -18.01
CA ALA A 841 -4.96 -12.19 -18.53
C ALA A 841 -6.03 -13.00 -17.79
N VAL A 842 -6.97 -12.31 -17.15
CA VAL A 842 -8.11 -12.91 -16.46
C VAL A 842 -9.32 -12.04 -16.73
N PHE A 843 -10.49 -12.65 -16.89
CA PHE A 843 -11.73 -11.91 -17.05
C PHE A 843 -12.91 -12.67 -16.47
N THR A 844 -14.00 -11.93 -16.26
CA THR A 844 -15.33 -12.48 -16.00
C THR A 844 -16.28 -12.02 -17.11
N ALA A 845 -17.36 -12.78 -17.32
CA ALA A 845 -18.40 -12.48 -18.28
C ALA A 845 -19.76 -12.71 -17.62
N ASP A 846 -20.66 -11.75 -17.72
CA ASP A 846 -22.01 -11.86 -17.16
C ASP A 846 -23.03 -11.26 -18.15
N PRO A 847 -24.02 -12.02 -18.61
CA PRO A 847 -24.23 -13.46 -18.40
C PRO A 847 -23.34 -14.39 -19.24
N THR A 848 -23.17 -15.63 -18.78
CA THR A 848 -22.54 -16.71 -19.58
C THR A 848 -23.53 -17.53 -20.43
N GLY A 849 -24.84 -17.24 -20.35
CA GLY A 849 -25.83 -17.83 -21.23
C GLY A 849 -27.19 -17.14 -21.21
N GLY A 850 -27.99 -17.35 -22.25
CA GLY A 850 -29.27 -16.68 -22.45
C GLY A 850 -29.89 -16.99 -23.82
N ASN A 851 -31.05 -16.39 -24.11
CA ASN A 851 -31.66 -16.48 -25.45
C ASN A 851 -31.14 -15.36 -26.36
N ALA A 852 -31.02 -15.63 -27.68
CA ALA A 852 -30.67 -14.60 -28.66
C ALA A 852 -31.80 -13.56 -28.84
N PRO A 853 -31.47 -12.25 -29.01
CA PRO A 853 -30.14 -11.67 -28.89
C PRO A 853 -29.68 -11.56 -27.42
N LEU A 854 -28.45 -12.00 -27.13
CA LEU A 854 -27.86 -11.97 -25.78
C LEU A 854 -26.74 -10.93 -25.70
N THR A 855 -26.93 -9.89 -24.90
CA THR A 855 -25.85 -8.95 -24.55
C THR A 855 -25.12 -9.45 -23.31
N VAL A 856 -23.80 -9.58 -23.42
CA VAL A 856 -22.88 -10.01 -22.35
C VAL A 856 -21.93 -8.87 -22.01
N GLN A 857 -21.81 -8.55 -20.73
CA GLN A 857 -20.80 -7.64 -20.22
C GLN A 857 -19.55 -8.42 -19.85
N PHE A 858 -18.41 -8.03 -20.42
CA PHE A 858 -17.11 -8.58 -20.07
C PHE A 858 -16.37 -7.61 -19.15
N THR A 859 -15.79 -8.14 -18.09
CA THR A 859 -15.00 -7.38 -17.11
C THR A 859 -13.58 -7.93 -17.06
N ASP A 860 -12.63 -7.08 -17.36
CA ASP A 860 -11.20 -7.37 -17.19
C ASP A 860 -10.86 -7.51 -15.71
N ARG A 861 -10.15 -8.59 -15.37
CA ARG A 861 -9.59 -8.87 -14.05
C ARG A 861 -8.10 -9.20 -14.17
N SER A 862 -7.48 -8.81 -15.29
CA SER A 862 -6.09 -9.12 -15.56
C SER A 862 -5.18 -8.43 -14.55
N THR A 863 -4.14 -9.12 -14.11
CA THR A 863 -3.14 -8.59 -13.17
C THR A 863 -1.80 -8.38 -13.89
N GLY A 864 -0.84 -7.75 -13.19
CA GLY A 864 0.40 -7.28 -13.79
C GLY A 864 0.23 -5.93 -14.49
N ASN A 865 1.32 -5.35 -14.99
CA ASN A 865 1.30 -4.00 -15.59
C ASN A 865 0.67 -4.02 -17.00
N VAL A 866 -0.65 -4.25 -17.10
CA VAL A 866 -1.42 -4.34 -18.36
C VAL A 866 -1.73 -2.95 -18.89
N THR A 867 -1.48 -2.71 -20.18
CA THR A 867 -1.75 -1.42 -20.83
C THR A 867 -2.59 -1.53 -22.11
N ALA A 868 -2.91 -2.75 -22.57
CA ALA A 868 -3.72 -2.97 -23.76
C ALA A 868 -4.47 -4.32 -23.72
N TRP A 869 -5.69 -4.32 -24.27
CA TRP A 869 -6.60 -5.46 -24.30
C TRP A 869 -7.01 -5.79 -25.73
N LEU A 870 -7.19 -7.07 -26.03
CA LEU A 870 -7.82 -7.55 -27.26
C LEU A 870 -8.74 -8.72 -26.91
N TRP A 871 -10.03 -8.49 -27.04
CA TRP A 871 -11.09 -9.47 -26.89
C TRP A 871 -11.39 -10.15 -28.22
N ASP A 872 -11.54 -11.47 -28.20
CA ASP A 872 -12.16 -12.25 -29.26
C ASP A 872 -13.42 -12.90 -28.68
N PHE A 873 -14.60 -12.53 -29.20
CA PHE A 873 -15.88 -12.99 -28.70
C PHE A 873 -16.29 -14.36 -29.25
N GLY A 874 -15.50 -14.96 -30.14
CA GLY A 874 -15.74 -16.28 -30.71
C GLY A 874 -16.81 -16.34 -31.81
N ASP A 875 -17.39 -15.18 -32.19
CA ASP A 875 -18.36 -15.02 -33.28
C ASP A 875 -17.79 -14.30 -34.52
N GLY A 876 -16.48 -13.98 -34.48
CA GLY A 876 -15.77 -13.23 -35.51
C GLY A 876 -15.63 -11.73 -35.20
N ASN A 877 -16.22 -11.23 -34.12
CA ASN A 877 -16.04 -9.85 -33.64
C ASN A 877 -14.98 -9.74 -32.53
N THR A 878 -14.36 -8.57 -32.43
CA THR A 878 -13.31 -8.26 -31.44
C THR A 878 -13.50 -6.89 -30.80
N SER A 879 -12.83 -6.65 -29.67
CA SER A 879 -12.81 -5.33 -29.02
C SER A 879 -11.45 -5.03 -28.37
N THR A 880 -11.08 -3.76 -28.28
CA THR A 880 -9.89 -3.30 -27.53
C THR A 880 -10.24 -2.47 -26.29
N VAL A 881 -11.53 -2.34 -25.99
CA VAL A 881 -12.00 -1.68 -24.76
C VAL A 881 -11.71 -2.61 -23.59
N GLN A 882 -11.26 -2.08 -22.44
CA GLN A 882 -10.94 -2.88 -21.27
C GLN A 882 -12.14 -3.72 -20.79
N ASN A 883 -13.33 -3.11 -20.66
CA ASN A 883 -14.56 -3.76 -20.20
C ASN A 883 -15.69 -3.64 -21.25
N PRO A 884 -15.68 -4.44 -22.34
CA PRO A 884 -16.64 -4.29 -23.42
C PRO A 884 -17.99 -4.99 -23.11
N ALA A 885 -19.07 -4.43 -23.66
CA ALA A 885 -20.33 -5.15 -23.85
C ALA A 885 -20.38 -5.72 -25.28
N HIS A 886 -20.82 -6.96 -25.45
CA HIS A 886 -20.99 -7.59 -26.77
C HIS A 886 -22.33 -8.31 -26.89
N THR A 887 -22.98 -8.21 -28.05
CA THR A 887 -24.30 -8.82 -28.30
C THR A 887 -24.19 -9.96 -29.30
N TYR A 888 -24.58 -11.16 -28.87
CA TYR A 888 -24.69 -12.35 -29.72
C TYR A 888 -26.09 -12.45 -30.31
N GLU A 889 -26.19 -12.20 -31.62
CA GLU A 889 -27.45 -12.14 -32.38
C GLU A 889 -28.03 -13.52 -32.75
N SER A 890 -27.28 -14.60 -32.56
CA SER A 890 -27.68 -15.95 -32.97
C SER A 890 -27.39 -16.98 -31.90
N ALA A 891 -28.18 -18.06 -31.88
CA ALA A 891 -27.92 -19.18 -30.99
C ALA A 891 -26.61 -19.89 -31.37
N GLY A 892 -25.84 -20.30 -30.36
CA GLY A 892 -24.51 -20.87 -30.54
C GLY A 892 -23.76 -21.03 -29.22
N ARG A 893 -22.60 -21.69 -29.29
CA ARG A 893 -21.62 -21.70 -28.20
C ARG A 893 -20.40 -20.93 -28.67
N TYR A 894 -20.10 -19.83 -28.00
CA TYR A 894 -19.04 -18.90 -28.37
C TYR A 894 -17.91 -18.96 -27.35
N THR A 895 -16.70 -19.21 -27.81
CA THR A 895 -15.51 -19.30 -26.95
C THR A 895 -14.83 -17.95 -26.93
N VAL A 896 -14.88 -17.28 -25.79
CA VAL A 896 -14.32 -15.94 -25.59
C VAL A 896 -12.92 -16.03 -25.04
N SER A 897 -12.01 -15.20 -25.55
CA SER A 897 -10.66 -15.03 -24.98
C SER A 897 -10.29 -13.56 -24.87
N LEU A 898 -9.51 -13.23 -23.84
CA LEU A 898 -8.91 -11.92 -23.65
C LEU A 898 -7.39 -12.06 -23.77
N ASN A 899 -6.78 -11.26 -24.64
CA ASN A 899 -5.35 -11.04 -24.67
C ASN A 899 -5.05 -9.72 -23.96
N ALA A 900 -4.45 -9.80 -22.76
CA ALA A 900 -3.99 -8.66 -21.99
C ALA A 900 -2.47 -8.49 -22.20
N SER A 901 -2.04 -7.28 -22.51
CA SER A 901 -0.67 -7.03 -22.95
C SER A 901 -0.11 -5.70 -22.44
N ASN A 902 1.21 -5.61 -22.48
CA ASN A 902 1.96 -4.40 -22.28
C ASN A 902 3.10 -4.31 -23.30
N ALA A 903 3.96 -3.29 -23.18
CA ALA A 903 5.08 -3.10 -24.11
C ALA A 903 6.09 -4.26 -24.13
N TYR A 904 6.08 -5.14 -23.12
CA TYR A 904 7.09 -6.16 -22.88
C TYR A 904 6.59 -7.59 -23.01
N GLY A 905 5.28 -7.80 -23.08
CA GLY A 905 4.70 -9.12 -23.14
C GLY A 905 3.19 -9.12 -23.18
N HIS A 906 2.63 -10.32 -23.25
CA HIS A 906 1.19 -10.51 -23.22
C HIS A 906 0.86 -11.86 -22.58
N SER A 907 -0.37 -11.96 -22.12
CA SER A 907 -0.97 -13.21 -21.68
C SER A 907 -2.35 -13.32 -22.31
N THR A 908 -2.77 -14.55 -22.61
CA THR A 908 -4.11 -14.84 -23.10
C THR A 908 -4.82 -15.65 -22.04
N SER A 909 -6.02 -15.20 -21.66
CA SER A 909 -6.83 -15.86 -20.65
C SER A 909 -7.28 -17.24 -21.12
N THR A 910 -7.59 -18.12 -20.16
CA THR A 910 -8.30 -19.36 -20.46
C THR A 910 -9.69 -19.01 -20.98
N SER A 911 -10.13 -19.66 -22.05
CA SER A 911 -11.37 -19.26 -22.72
C SER A 911 -12.62 -19.61 -21.93
N THR A 912 -13.59 -18.69 -21.88
CA THR A 912 -14.93 -18.90 -21.30
C THR A 912 -15.94 -19.14 -22.42
N THR A 913 -16.88 -20.08 -22.24
CA THR A 913 -17.92 -20.34 -23.26
C THR A 913 -19.21 -19.59 -22.92
N ILE A 914 -19.68 -18.74 -23.84
CA ILE A 914 -21.02 -18.14 -23.80
C ILE A 914 -22.00 -19.05 -24.55
N THR A 915 -23.10 -19.44 -23.90
CA THR A 915 -24.13 -20.31 -24.49
C THR A 915 -25.39 -19.52 -24.81
N VAL A 916 -25.65 -19.33 -26.10
CA VAL A 916 -26.83 -18.60 -26.59
C VAL A 916 -27.82 -19.60 -27.18
N LEU A 917 -29.07 -19.55 -26.74
CA LEU A 917 -30.17 -20.40 -27.20
C LEU A 917 -31.15 -19.64 -28.08
N ASP A 918 -31.90 -20.37 -28.91
CA ASP A 918 -33.03 -19.78 -29.61
C ASP A 918 -34.18 -19.52 -28.63
N PRO A 919 -34.77 -18.29 -28.60
CA PRO A 919 -35.89 -17.98 -27.74
C PRO A 919 -37.11 -18.87 -28.05
N PRO A 920 -37.87 -19.31 -27.02
CA PRO A 920 -39.13 -20.03 -27.23
C PRO A 920 -40.11 -19.24 -28.10
N ALA A 921 -40.77 -19.93 -29.03
CA ALA A 921 -41.88 -19.42 -29.81
C ALA A 921 -43.04 -20.42 -29.70
N ALA A 922 -44.03 -20.11 -28.87
CA ALA A 922 -45.12 -21.02 -28.55
C ALA A 922 -46.11 -21.14 -29.72
N GLY A 923 -46.42 -22.38 -30.08
CA GLY A 923 -47.35 -22.69 -31.16
C GLY A 923 -48.00 -24.04 -30.93
N PHE A 924 -49.24 -24.20 -31.40
CA PHE A 924 -49.95 -25.47 -31.27
C PHE A 924 -51.05 -25.64 -32.31
N THR A 925 -51.53 -26.88 -32.42
CA THR A 925 -52.74 -27.24 -33.18
C THR A 925 -53.70 -28.01 -32.29
N VAL A 926 -55.00 -27.94 -32.60
CA VAL A 926 -56.09 -28.58 -31.83
C VAL A 926 -57.02 -29.36 -32.75
N ASP A 927 -57.54 -30.49 -32.28
CA ASP A 927 -58.52 -31.32 -33.01
C ASP A 927 -59.40 -32.13 -32.02
N PRO A 928 -60.75 -32.05 -32.08
CA PRO A 928 -61.57 -31.13 -32.88
C PRO A 928 -61.67 -29.71 -32.28
N THR A 929 -62.05 -28.73 -33.10
CA THR A 929 -62.31 -27.33 -32.66
C THR A 929 -63.75 -27.08 -32.18
N GLU A 930 -64.67 -28.00 -32.48
CA GLU A 930 -66.08 -27.92 -32.10
C GLU A 930 -66.69 -29.32 -31.89
N GLY A 931 -67.64 -29.44 -30.95
CA GLY A 931 -68.43 -30.65 -30.74
C GLY A 931 -69.35 -30.57 -29.51
N ASN A 932 -70.19 -31.58 -29.30
CA ASN A 932 -71.13 -31.61 -28.16
C ASN A 932 -70.43 -32.11 -26.88
N THR A 933 -70.84 -31.62 -25.71
CA THR A 933 -70.35 -32.11 -24.42
C THR A 933 -70.79 -33.56 -24.14
N PRO A 934 -69.93 -34.43 -23.53
CA PRO A 934 -68.52 -34.17 -23.21
C PRO A 934 -67.63 -34.22 -24.47
N LEU A 935 -66.84 -33.17 -24.68
CA LEU A 935 -65.94 -33.04 -25.84
C LEU A 935 -64.49 -33.24 -25.43
N THR A 936 -63.87 -34.34 -25.84
CA THR A 936 -62.42 -34.54 -25.72
C THR A 936 -61.69 -33.93 -26.91
N VAL A 937 -60.77 -33.00 -26.64
CA VAL A 937 -59.90 -32.32 -27.62
C VAL A 937 -58.45 -32.74 -27.42
N GLN A 938 -57.76 -33.02 -28.52
CA GLN A 938 -56.32 -33.29 -28.55
C GLN A 938 -55.56 -32.02 -28.88
N PHE A 939 -54.51 -31.74 -28.09
CA PHE A 939 -53.62 -30.60 -28.27
C PHE A 939 -52.24 -31.10 -28.69
N THR A 940 -51.72 -30.56 -29.79
CA THR A 940 -50.39 -30.91 -30.31
C THR A 940 -49.48 -29.69 -30.30
N ASP A 941 -48.38 -29.78 -29.58
CA ASP A 941 -47.33 -28.76 -29.53
C ASP A 941 -46.65 -28.60 -30.90
N ARG A 942 -46.45 -27.35 -31.29
CA ARG A 942 -45.73 -26.89 -32.48
C ARG A 942 -44.77 -25.75 -32.15
N SER A 943 -44.39 -25.63 -30.88
CA SER A 943 -43.48 -24.59 -30.43
C SER A 943 -42.10 -24.76 -31.07
N ALA A 944 -41.45 -23.65 -31.38
CA ALA A 944 -40.11 -23.57 -31.93
C ALA A 944 -39.16 -22.88 -30.95
N GLY A 945 -37.85 -22.92 -31.23
CA GLY A 945 -36.82 -22.52 -30.28
C GLY A 945 -36.48 -23.67 -29.31
N ASN A 946 -35.50 -23.45 -28.42
CA ASN A 946 -35.03 -24.50 -27.52
C ASN A 946 -35.99 -24.76 -26.34
N VAL A 947 -37.25 -25.10 -26.61
CA VAL A 947 -38.32 -25.30 -25.63
C VAL A 947 -38.10 -26.57 -24.82
N THR A 948 -38.17 -26.46 -23.49
CA THR A 948 -37.98 -27.59 -22.56
C THR A 948 -39.15 -27.78 -21.59
N ALA A 949 -40.10 -26.85 -21.52
CA ALA A 949 -41.29 -26.95 -20.67
C ALA A 949 -42.54 -26.33 -21.33
N TRP A 950 -43.70 -26.85 -20.96
CA TRP A 950 -45.02 -26.46 -21.47
C TRP A 950 -45.98 -26.24 -20.31
N LEU A 951 -46.85 -25.24 -20.43
CA LEU A 951 -48.01 -25.05 -19.56
C LEU A 951 -49.21 -24.65 -20.41
N TRP A 952 -50.18 -25.55 -20.48
CA TRP A 952 -51.45 -25.36 -21.14
C TRP A 952 -52.47 -24.76 -20.17
N ASP A 953 -53.21 -23.77 -20.63
CA ASP A 953 -54.46 -23.30 -20.02
C ASP A 953 -55.59 -23.59 -20.99
N PHE A 954 -56.53 -24.45 -20.59
CA PHE A 954 -57.65 -24.86 -21.43
C PHE A 954 -58.82 -23.85 -21.41
N GLY A 955 -58.75 -22.79 -20.60
CA GLY A 955 -59.76 -21.73 -20.54
C GLY A 955 -61.02 -22.10 -19.74
N ASP A 956 -61.06 -23.28 -19.13
CA ASP A 956 -62.14 -23.78 -18.25
C ASP A 956 -61.71 -23.85 -16.76
N GLY A 957 -60.51 -23.36 -16.45
CA GLY A 957 -59.89 -23.43 -15.11
C GLY A 957 -58.94 -24.61 -14.91
N ASN A 958 -58.81 -25.53 -15.89
CA ASN A 958 -57.85 -26.63 -15.85
C ASN A 958 -56.58 -26.33 -16.65
N THR A 959 -55.47 -26.94 -16.23
CA THR A 959 -54.15 -26.77 -16.86
C THR A 959 -53.42 -28.10 -17.07
N SER A 960 -52.40 -28.13 -17.94
CA SER A 960 -51.53 -29.30 -18.12
C SER A 960 -50.07 -28.91 -18.40
N THR A 961 -49.11 -29.72 -17.96
CA THR A 961 -47.68 -29.56 -18.28
C THR A 961 -47.16 -30.59 -19.28
N VAL A 962 -48.03 -31.49 -19.74
CA VAL A 962 -47.68 -32.49 -20.76
C VAL A 962 -47.53 -31.79 -22.11
N GLN A 963 -46.49 -32.13 -22.88
CA GLN A 963 -46.24 -31.50 -24.20
C GLN A 963 -47.44 -31.62 -25.15
N ASN A 964 -48.06 -32.80 -25.25
CA ASN A 964 -49.22 -33.05 -26.12
C ASN A 964 -50.40 -33.63 -25.30
N PRO A 965 -51.18 -32.80 -24.59
CA PRO A 965 -52.24 -33.27 -23.72
C PRO A 965 -53.55 -33.55 -24.47
N ALA A 966 -54.38 -34.39 -23.87
CA ALA A 966 -55.81 -34.52 -24.18
C ALA A 966 -56.62 -33.89 -23.05
N HIS A 967 -57.65 -33.10 -23.36
CA HIS A 967 -58.54 -32.50 -22.35
C HIS A 967 -60.00 -32.69 -22.71
N THR A 968 -60.86 -32.93 -21.72
CA THR A 968 -62.31 -33.13 -21.92
C THR A 968 -63.10 -31.98 -21.31
N TYR A 969 -63.89 -31.31 -22.13
CA TYR A 969 -64.82 -30.26 -21.68
C TYR A 969 -66.18 -30.88 -21.36
N GLU A 970 -66.58 -30.78 -20.09
CA GLU A 970 -67.83 -31.36 -19.56
C GLU A 970 -69.03 -30.41 -19.67
N SER A 971 -68.82 -29.14 -20.01
CA SER A 971 -69.88 -28.13 -20.13
C SER A 971 -69.84 -27.44 -21.49
N ALA A 972 -71.00 -27.05 -21.99
CA ALA A 972 -71.10 -26.23 -23.19
C ALA A 972 -70.57 -24.81 -22.93
N GLY A 973 -69.89 -24.23 -23.92
CA GLY A 973 -69.21 -22.95 -23.78
C GLY A 973 -68.20 -22.67 -24.89
N ARG A 974 -67.60 -21.47 -24.85
CA ARG A 974 -66.45 -21.11 -25.69
C ARG A 974 -65.24 -20.96 -24.78
N TYR A 975 -64.21 -21.78 -25.03
CA TYR A 975 -63.01 -21.84 -24.21
C TYR A 975 -61.81 -21.35 -25.00
N ASN A 976 -61.08 -20.38 -24.45
CA ASN A 976 -59.86 -19.86 -25.06
C ASN A 976 -58.65 -20.60 -24.51
N VAL A 977 -58.03 -21.42 -25.35
CA VAL A 977 -56.87 -22.22 -24.99
C VAL A 977 -55.60 -21.45 -25.31
N SER A 978 -54.63 -21.48 -24.41
CA SER A 978 -53.28 -20.94 -24.63
C SER A 978 -52.21 -21.93 -24.18
N LEU A 979 -51.03 -21.78 -24.76
CA LEU A 979 -49.84 -22.55 -24.43
C LEU A 979 -48.72 -21.58 -24.06
N ASN A 980 -48.15 -21.76 -22.87
CA ASN A 980 -46.88 -21.18 -22.48
C ASN A 980 -45.77 -22.19 -22.76
N ALA A 981 -44.87 -21.88 -23.71
CA ALA A 981 -43.69 -22.67 -24.00
C ALA A 981 -42.46 -21.95 -23.44
N SER A 982 -41.64 -22.64 -22.65
CA SER A 982 -40.50 -22.04 -21.97
C SER A 982 -39.22 -22.88 -22.07
N ASN A 983 -38.10 -22.20 -21.84
CA ASN A 983 -36.78 -22.78 -21.64
C ASN A 983 -36.12 -22.16 -20.40
N ALA A 984 -34.86 -22.51 -20.13
CA ALA A 984 -34.14 -22.03 -18.96
C ALA A 984 -33.98 -20.49 -18.89
N TYR A 985 -34.14 -19.77 -20.01
CA TYR A 985 -33.87 -18.32 -20.12
C TYR A 985 -35.07 -17.48 -20.54
N GLY A 986 -36.27 -18.07 -20.61
CA GLY A 986 -37.47 -17.31 -20.96
C GLY A 986 -38.64 -18.16 -21.41
N TYR A 987 -39.71 -17.48 -21.77
CA TYR A 987 -40.94 -18.13 -22.21
C TYR A 987 -41.65 -17.31 -23.27
N ASN A 988 -42.58 -17.95 -23.96
CA ASN A 988 -43.47 -17.32 -24.91
C ASN A 988 -44.89 -17.88 -24.76
N LEU A 989 -45.88 -17.00 -24.90
CA LEU A 989 -47.30 -17.38 -24.90
C LEU A 989 -47.81 -17.42 -26.33
N SER A 990 -48.49 -18.50 -26.69
CA SER A 990 -49.14 -18.63 -27.98
C SER A 990 -50.33 -17.68 -28.11
N SER A 991 -50.72 -17.37 -29.33
CA SER A 991 -52.01 -16.74 -29.57
C SER A 991 -53.14 -17.72 -29.18
N PRO A 992 -54.20 -17.25 -28.48
CA PRO A 992 -55.23 -18.15 -28.00
C PRO A 992 -56.05 -18.76 -29.15
N ALA A 993 -56.40 -20.04 -29.02
CA ALA A 993 -57.31 -20.73 -29.93
C ALA A 993 -58.64 -21.00 -29.22
N THR A 994 -59.77 -20.75 -29.87
CA THR A 994 -61.10 -20.98 -29.28
C THR A 994 -61.63 -22.38 -29.60
N ILE A 995 -62.02 -23.14 -28.59
CA ILE A 995 -62.79 -24.38 -28.69
C ILE A 995 -64.26 -24.07 -28.42
N THR A 996 -65.17 -24.56 -29.26
CA THR A 996 -66.62 -24.38 -29.10
C THR A 996 -67.26 -25.70 -28.67
N VAL A 997 -67.76 -25.76 -27.44
CA VAL A 997 -68.45 -26.94 -26.91
C VAL A 997 -69.94 -26.65 -26.90
N LEU A 998 -70.71 -27.50 -27.57
CA LEU A 998 -72.16 -27.39 -27.72
C LEU A 998 -72.87 -28.25 -26.66
N ASP A 999 -74.14 -27.94 -26.39
CA ASP A 999 -74.99 -28.72 -25.49
C ASP A 999 -75.14 -30.18 -25.96
N PRO A 1000 -75.36 -31.15 -25.04
CA PRO A 1000 -75.61 -32.52 -25.43
C PRO A 1000 -76.96 -32.64 -26.15
N LEU A 1001 -77.05 -33.56 -27.11
CA LEU A 1001 -78.33 -33.88 -27.76
C LEU A 1001 -79.26 -34.56 -26.75
N ALA A 1002 -80.44 -33.99 -26.53
CA ALA A 1002 -81.48 -34.60 -25.70
C ALA A 1002 -82.73 -34.80 -26.56
N THR A 1003 -83.12 -36.05 -26.80
CA THR A 1003 -84.28 -36.36 -27.64
C THR A 1003 -85.59 -36.18 -26.86
N ASN A 1004 -86.56 -35.50 -27.47
CA ASN A 1004 -87.90 -35.33 -26.90
C ASN A 1004 -88.92 -35.07 -28.00
N PHE A 1005 -90.16 -35.50 -27.80
CA PHE A 1005 -91.23 -35.24 -28.76
C PHE A 1005 -92.61 -35.22 -28.09
N THR A 1006 -93.56 -34.62 -28.78
CA THR A 1006 -94.99 -34.71 -28.47
C THR A 1006 -95.75 -35.25 -29.67
N ALA A 1007 -96.92 -35.84 -29.41
CA ALA A 1007 -97.88 -36.23 -30.45
C ALA A 1007 -99.16 -35.42 -30.25
N ASN A 1008 -99.78 -34.93 -31.33
CA ASN A 1008 -101.01 -34.15 -31.25
C ASN A 1008 -102.20 -34.97 -30.70
N VAL A 1009 -102.21 -36.28 -30.94
CA VAL A 1009 -103.17 -37.25 -30.41
C VAL A 1009 -102.47 -38.56 -30.04
N THR A 1010 -102.93 -39.23 -28.99
CA THR A 1010 -102.34 -40.49 -28.51
C THR A 1010 -103.29 -41.69 -28.60
N ALA A 1011 -104.54 -41.49 -29.02
CA ALA A 1011 -105.54 -42.54 -29.23
C ALA A 1011 -106.63 -42.09 -30.21
N GLY A 1012 -107.24 -43.03 -30.93
CA GLY A 1012 -108.30 -42.78 -31.91
C GLY A 1012 -108.76 -44.04 -32.65
N VAL A 1013 -109.63 -43.87 -33.65
CA VAL A 1013 -110.14 -44.95 -34.51
C VAL A 1013 -109.35 -45.04 -35.82
N ALA A 1014 -109.19 -46.24 -36.37
CA ALA A 1014 -108.38 -46.46 -37.57
C ALA A 1014 -109.12 -46.02 -38.87
N PRO A 1015 -108.43 -45.37 -39.85
CA PRO A 1015 -107.05 -44.88 -39.79
C PRO A 1015 -106.93 -43.58 -38.97
N LEU A 1016 -105.93 -43.51 -38.08
CA LEU A 1016 -105.62 -42.33 -37.26
C LEU A 1016 -104.36 -41.64 -37.81
N ALA A 1017 -104.49 -40.37 -38.20
CA ALA A 1017 -103.34 -39.51 -38.51
C ALA A 1017 -102.79 -38.90 -37.21
N VAL A 1018 -101.47 -39.00 -36.99
CA VAL A 1018 -100.80 -38.51 -35.78
C VAL A 1018 -99.62 -37.65 -36.18
N GLN A 1019 -99.71 -36.36 -35.87
CA GLN A 1019 -98.60 -35.43 -36.09
C GLN A 1019 -97.68 -35.44 -34.87
N PHE A 1020 -96.41 -35.74 -35.11
CA PHE A 1020 -95.36 -35.66 -34.11
C PHE A 1020 -94.66 -34.30 -34.20
N THR A 1021 -94.36 -33.70 -33.05
CA THR A 1021 -93.58 -32.48 -32.96
C THR A 1021 -92.28 -32.78 -32.22
N ASP A 1022 -91.15 -32.53 -32.85
CA ASP A 1022 -89.85 -32.58 -32.19
C ASP A 1022 -89.73 -31.48 -31.14
N ASN A 1023 -89.32 -31.87 -29.94
CA ASN A 1023 -88.95 -30.98 -28.84
C ASN A 1023 -87.52 -31.26 -28.37
N SER A 1024 -86.71 -31.94 -29.19
CA SER A 1024 -85.33 -32.28 -28.85
C SER A 1024 -84.48 -31.02 -28.64
N ALA A 1025 -83.59 -31.06 -27.66
CA ALA A 1025 -82.63 -29.99 -27.35
C ALA A 1025 -81.22 -30.33 -27.87
N GLY A 1026 -80.34 -29.33 -27.94
CA GLY A 1026 -78.97 -29.50 -28.44
C GLY A 1026 -78.81 -29.34 -29.95
N SER A 1027 -79.72 -28.60 -30.61
CA SER A 1027 -79.70 -28.30 -32.06
C SER A 1027 -79.50 -29.53 -32.96
N PRO A 1028 -80.38 -30.55 -32.89
CA PRO A 1028 -80.29 -31.72 -33.76
C PRO A 1028 -80.32 -31.32 -35.24
N THR A 1029 -79.43 -31.89 -36.04
CA THR A 1029 -79.35 -31.63 -37.49
C THR A 1029 -79.90 -32.78 -38.34
N ALA A 1030 -80.28 -33.90 -37.72
CA ALA A 1030 -80.86 -35.06 -38.36
C ALA A 1030 -81.78 -35.81 -37.38
N TRP A 1031 -82.86 -36.41 -37.90
CA TRP A 1031 -83.83 -37.17 -37.13
C TRP A 1031 -83.97 -38.58 -37.69
N ASN A 1032 -84.34 -39.52 -36.83
CA ASN A 1032 -84.71 -40.88 -37.21
C ASN A 1032 -85.86 -41.37 -36.35
N TRP A 1033 -87.08 -41.22 -36.86
CA TRP A 1033 -88.30 -41.65 -36.20
C TRP A 1033 -88.61 -43.10 -36.54
N SER A 1034 -89.02 -43.87 -35.55
CA SER A 1034 -89.59 -45.22 -35.72
C SER A 1034 -90.96 -45.25 -35.06
N PHE A 1035 -92.01 -45.46 -35.86
CA PHE A 1035 -93.39 -45.39 -35.37
C PHE A 1035 -93.91 -46.72 -34.80
N GLY A 1036 -93.08 -47.78 -34.87
CA GLY A 1036 -93.42 -49.11 -34.34
C GLY A 1036 -94.36 -49.94 -35.22
N ASP A 1037 -94.85 -49.39 -36.33
CA ASP A 1037 -95.67 -50.05 -37.35
C ASP A 1037 -94.84 -50.59 -38.54
N GLY A 1038 -93.52 -50.39 -38.51
CA GLY A 1038 -92.58 -50.75 -39.57
C GLY A 1038 -92.16 -49.58 -40.46
N ASN A 1039 -92.79 -48.40 -40.33
CA ASN A 1039 -92.41 -47.19 -41.03
C ASN A 1039 -91.43 -46.34 -40.20
N THR A 1040 -90.61 -45.55 -40.89
CA THR A 1040 -89.68 -44.58 -40.31
C THR A 1040 -89.75 -43.23 -41.03
N SER A 1041 -89.28 -42.16 -40.39
CA SER A 1041 -89.12 -40.84 -41.03
C SER A 1041 -87.81 -40.17 -40.63
N GLY A 1042 -87.25 -39.38 -41.55
CA GLY A 1042 -86.10 -38.50 -41.32
C GLY A 1042 -86.49 -37.03 -41.12
N ASP A 1043 -87.78 -36.71 -41.17
CA ASP A 1043 -88.27 -35.34 -41.03
C ASP A 1043 -88.16 -34.85 -39.59
N CYS A 1044 -88.03 -33.52 -39.40
CA CYS A 1044 -87.99 -32.95 -38.06
C CYS A 1044 -89.29 -33.18 -37.29
N SER A 1045 -90.45 -33.07 -37.94
CA SER A 1045 -91.77 -33.30 -37.33
C SER A 1045 -92.65 -34.07 -38.33
N PRO A 1046 -92.69 -35.41 -38.26
CA PRO A 1046 -93.42 -36.24 -39.22
C PRO A 1046 -94.92 -36.34 -38.91
N ASP A 1047 -95.71 -36.63 -39.95
CA ASP A 1047 -97.17 -36.83 -39.93
C ASP A 1047 -97.61 -38.28 -40.16
#